data_AF-A0A536V8R7-F1
#
_entry.id   AF-A0A536V8R7-F1
#
_cell.length_a   1.000
_cell.length_b   1.000
_cell.length_c   1.000
_cell.angle_alpha   90.00
_cell.angle_beta   90.00
_cell.angle_gamma   90.00
#
_symmetry.space_group_name_H-M   'P 1'
#
loop_
_entity.id
_entity.type
_entity.pdbx_description
1 polymer ?
#
loop_
_entity_poly.entity_id
_entity_poly.type
_entity_poly.pdbx_seq_one_letter_code
_entity_poly.pdbx_strand_id
1 'polypeptide(L)'
;MNSKTLGVIVAAAAVVAAFGAWRWSAGSASSGSGAVAVPGPASAASGGPAVSVSTVRAEKRDYPVMLEATGTVTALNSVDVKPQVSSVVTKVHIREGQFVKAGEPLFTLDARADEANVSKARAQMEKDLAALADAQRQLTRSRELLAQNFVSQGAVDTNQALVDAQKAAVNADRAAVEAAKVGLSFSRIVTPSAGRAGAISVFPGSTVQPSSPPLVTITQLDPIAVAFNLPQRNLGDALQSLRSGGCKVTALLPENGGRLAGKLQFVDNAVDASRRDLRHGAREGDLRQQGPAAVAGRLRRRAACGADLEGRHRRAAGGHHPDGARQDRLCRRDRRQGRRAAGGDRAGGRDRRRRDRCAARRARRRRRPAEPSPRSRRGRAWQRRGVARARPRWCRRLCGTAMNLSELFIRRPVMTVLLNAAIVIAGVFAYNRIPVAALPSYNTPVINVFAQLPGASPETMATSVALQLEKQFQTIPGLNLISSTNTLGATSVTLEFDEGRDINIAALDVQAALLRASRSLPQDMTTPPSYRKVNPADAPVLVIALTSPSLNLSDLNDYAEHLLSPTIATLDGVAQVNIFGQKRFAVRVRVLPEALSARNISLDELNAALKAANANTPVGTLEGPKQTMTLQANKQLRNAAEFAELIVSNRSGNPVRLRDVAQVEDSYETVKTFGSFNGDASITLAIFRQPDANTVKVVDAVRARLPEFQAQLPQSVRMTPFNDRSVSIRNALHDVTLTILFLRRFVATAIPTLSLPVSLVGAISLLWAFGYTLDNISLLGLTLAVGLVVDDAIVMLENIMRHVEHGMPPFQAALRGSREVGFTIISISTSLVAVFIPIFFMPGVIGLLFHEFAVIVSLA
;
A
#
# COMPACT_ATOMS: atom_id res chain seq x y z
N MET A 1 -44.22 -1.21 -26.45
CA MET A 1 -44.97 0.04 -26.17
C MET A 1 -44.15 0.87 -25.19
N ASN A 2 -43.33 1.82 -25.66
CA ASN A 2 -43.64 3.17 -26.16
C ASN A 2 -43.64 4.25 -25.05
N SER A 3 -42.46 4.81 -24.80
CA SER A 3 -42.08 6.24 -24.92
C SER A 3 -43.08 7.35 -24.54
N LYS A 4 -43.89 7.22 -23.48
CA LYS A 4 -44.79 8.32 -23.05
C LYS A 4 -44.71 8.76 -21.59
N THR A 5 -43.67 8.41 -20.84
CA THR A 5 -43.57 8.83 -19.41
C THR A 5 -42.38 9.72 -19.07
N LEU A 6 -41.47 10.04 -20.00
CA LEU A 6 -40.35 10.96 -19.72
C LEU A 6 -40.66 12.46 -20.00
N GLY A 7 -41.76 12.76 -20.70
CA GLY A 7 -42.09 14.12 -21.16
C GLY A 7 -42.72 15.04 -20.11
N VAL A 8 -43.14 14.52 -18.95
CA VAL A 8 -43.92 15.30 -17.96
C VAL A 8 -43.03 16.01 -16.94
N ILE A 9 -41.76 15.61 -16.78
CA ILE A 9 -40.87 16.18 -15.75
C ILE A 9 -40.09 17.41 -16.27
N VAL A 10 -39.97 17.59 -17.59
CA VAL A 10 -39.17 18.69 -18.18
C VAL A 10 -39.98 19.99 -18.39
N ALA A 11 -41.31 19.95 -18.31
CA ALA A 11 -42.18 21.11 -18.60
C ALA A 11 -42.42 22.06 -17.41
N ALA A 12 -42.03 21.70 -16.18
CA ALA A 12 -42.30 22.51 -14.98
C ALA A 12 -41.21 23.55 -14.64
N ALA A 13 -40.06 23.55 -15.32
CA ALA A 13 -38.93 24.41 -14.98
C ALA A 13 -38.80 25.69 -15.83
N ALA A 14 -39.70 25.92 -16.80
CA ALA A 14 -39.53 26.98 -17.82
C ALA A 14 -40.49 28.19 -17.69
N VAL A 15 -41.32 28.29 -16.65
CA VAL A 15 -42.38 29.31 -16.56
C VAL A 15 -42.10 30.48 -15.60
N VAL A 16 -41.02 30.48 -14.82
CA VAL A 16 -40.77 31.56 -13.82
C VAL A 16 -39.75 32.62 -14.30
N ALA A 17 -39.16 32.47 -15.48
CA ALA A 17 -38.05 33.32 -15.94
C ALA A 17 -38.40 34.47 -16.92
N ALA A 18 -39.67 34.80 -17.18
CA ALA A 18 -39.98 35.74 -18.28
C ALA A 18 -41.19 36.67 -18.10
N PHE A 19 -41.51 37.15 -16.89
CA PHE A 19 -42.53 38.19 -16.71
C PHE A 19 -42.15 39.13 -15.55
N GLY A 20 -41.41 40.21 -15.84
CA GLY A 20 -41.01 41.15 -14.79
C GLY A 20 -40.10 42.29 -15.20
N ALA A 21 -40.15 42.72 -16.46
CA ALA A 21 -39.57 43.99 -16.87
C ALA A 21 -40.51 44.66 -17.86
N TRP A 22 -40.79 45.94 -17.62
CA TRP A 22 -41.44 46.90 -18.51
C TRP A 22 -42.96 47.14 -18.33
N ARG A 23 -43.33 47.90 -17.28
CA ARG A 23 -44.14 49.12 -17.48
C ARG A 23 -44.15 50.04 -16.25
N TRP A 24 -43.80 51.30 -16.53
CA TRP A 24 -44.20 52.53 -15.82
C TRP A 24 -43.41 53.07 -14.62
N SER A 25 -42.63 54.09 -14.95
CA SER A 25 -42.17 55.24 -14.18
C SER A 25 -43.25 56.33 -14.04
N ALA A 26 -43.38 56.96 -12.86
CA ALA A 26 -43.63 58.41 -12.68
C ALA A 26 -43.52 58.80 -11.18
N GLY A 27 -42.47 59.57 -10.80
CA GLY A 27 -42.56 60.85 -10.05
C GLY A 27 -42.53 60.67 -8.53
N SER A 28 -41.86 61.44 -7.67
CA SER A 28 -41.25 62.79 -7.64
C SER A 28 -40.30 62.84 -6.41
N ALA A 29 -39.03 63.29 -6.49
CA ALA A 29 -38.49 64.64 -6.34
C ALA A 29 -38.69 65.35 -4.97
N SER A 30 -37.58 65.60 -4.23
CA SER A 30 -37.21 66.85 -3.50
C SER A 30 -35.89 66.64 -2.72
N SER A 31 -34.77 67.25 -3.14
CA SER A 31 -34.15 68.52 -2.67
C SER A 31 -33.52 68.44 -1.26
N GLY A 32 -32.29 68.85 -0.98
CA GLY A 32 -31.25 69.54 -1.75
C GLY A 32 -30.17 70.11 -0.80
N SER A 33 -29.00 70.44 -1.39
CA SER A 33 -28.06 71.54 -1.04
C SER A 33 -27.45 71.63 0.38
N GLY A 34 -26.17 71.95 0.63
CA GLY A 34 -25.09 72.51 -0.18
C GLY A 34 -24.20 73.43 0.69
N ALA A 35 -22.94 73.65 0.25
CA ALA A 35 -21.93 74.66 0.69
C ALA A 35 -21.24 74.42 2.06
N VAL A 36 -19.90 74.30 2.20
CA VAL A 36 -18.68 75.04 1.78
C VAL A 36 -18.22 76.14 2.78
N ALA A 37 -17.09 75.83 3.45
CA ALA A 37 -15.89 76.61 3.86
C ALA A 37 -16.02 78.05 4.42
N VAL A 38 -15.67 78.33 5.71
CA VAL A 38 -14.35 78.74 6.31
C VAL A 38 -14.01 80.23 6.06
N PRO A 39 -13.21 81.02 6.85
CA PRO A 39 -12.53 80.83 8.17
C PRO A 39 -12.71 81.99 9.20
N GLY A 40 -12.19 81.79 10.42
CA GLY A 40 -11.35 82.82 11.04
C GLY A 40 -11.27 82.84 12.58
N PRO A 41 -10.15 83.32 13.18
CA PRO A 41 -9.45 82.53 14.20
C PRO A 41 -9.35 83.16 15.61
N ALA A 42 -9.00 82.29 16.56
CA ALA A 42 -8.17 82.48 17.76
C ALA A 42 -8.35 83.73 18.65
N SER A 43 -8.68 83.51 19.93
CA SER A 43 -7.95 84.13 21.04
C SER A 43 -8.23 83.42 22.37
N ALA A 44 -7.19 83.38 23.19
CA ALA A 44 -7.12 82.85 24.55
C ALA A 44 -7.97 83.65 25.55
N ALA A 45 -8.43 82.99 26.62
CA ALA A 45 -8.27 83.43 28.02
C ALA A 45 -9.05 82.53 29.00
N SER A 46 -8.32 82.07 30.01
CA SER A 46 -8.70 81.83 31.41
C SER A 46 -10.16 81.96 31.83
N GLY A 47 -10.69 80.88 32.42
CA GLY A 47 -11.88 80.89 33.28
C GLY A 47 -12.36 79.46 33.47
N GLY A 48 -12.03 78.84 34.62
CA GLY A 48 -12.36 77.44 34.91
C GLY A 48 -13.84 77.15 34.67
N PRO A 49 -14.21 76.19 33.81
CA PRO A 49 -15.61 75.87 33.60
C PRO A 49 -16.09 74.85 34.63
N ALA A 50 -17.27 75.13 35.16
CA ALA A 50 -18.12 74.19 35.90
C ALA A 50 -18.14 72.81 35.24
N VAL A 51 -18.24 71.76 36.07
CA VAL A 51 -18.43 70.38 35.62
C VAL A 51 -19.72 70.33 34.80
N SER A 52 -19.58 70.30 33.47
CA SER A 52 -20.70 70.13 32.55
C SER A 52 -21.07 68.65 32.52
N VAL A 53 -22.23 68.31 33.10
CA VAL A 53 -22.82 66.99 32.90
C VAL A 53 -23.45 66.98 31.51
N SER A 54 -22.68 66.49 30.55
CA SER A 54 -23.17 66.17 29.20
C SER A 54 -24.13 64.98 29.30
N THR A 55 -25.43 65.24 29.24
CA THR A 55 -26.44 64.19 29.04
C THR A 55 -26.56 63.91 27.55
N VAL A 56 -26.04 62.76 27.12
CA VAL A 56 -26.22 62.26 25.75
C VAL A 56 -27.55 61.52 25.68
N ARG A 57 -28.36 61.78 24.64
CA ARG A 57 -29.61 61.04 24.40
C ARG A 57 -29.24 59.58 24.06
N ALA A 58 -29.74 58.62 24.84
CA ALA A 58 -29.45 57.21 24.60
C ALA A 58 -30.01 56.77 23.24
N GLU A 59 -29.14 56.46 22.29
CA GLU A 59 -29.50 55.81 21.04
C GLU A 59 -29.26 54.31 21.14
N LYS A 60 -30.27 53.52 20.78
CA LYS A 60 -30.12 52.07 20.64
C LYS A 60 -29.39 51.82 19.31
N ARG A 61 -28.11 51.49 19.38
CA ARG A 61 -27.31 51.05 18.22
C ARG A 61 -26.86 49.61 18.45
N ASP A 62 -26.80 48.84 17.37
CA ASP A 62 -26.25 47.50 17.42
C ASP A 62 -24.74 47.59 17.67
N TYR A 63 -24.28 46.97 18.77
CA TYR A 63 -22.86 46.89 19.10
C TYR A 63 -22.26 45.65 18.43
N PRO A 64 -21.28 45.79 17.52
CA PRO A 64 -20.68 44.63 16.87
C PRO A 64 -19.89 43.80 17.88
N VAL A 65 -20.36 42.59 18.17
CA VAL A 65 -19.65 41.64 19.02
C VAL A 65 -18.44 41.10 18.23
N MET A 66 -17.24 41.55 18.60
CA MET A 66 -16.00 41.08 18.01
C MET A 66 -15.44 39.94 18.85
N LEU A 67 -15.25 38.77 18.23
CA LEU A 67 -14.66 37.60 18.88
C LEU A 67 -13.22 37.45 18.42
N GLU A 68 -12.28 37.50 19.37
CA GLU A 68 -10.87 37.28 19.11
C GLU A 68 -10.49 35.84 19.47
N ALA A 69 -9.85 35.14 18.54
CA ALA A 69 -9.36 33.78 18.73
C ALA A 69 -8.02 33.61 18.03
N THR A 70 -7.09 32.92 18.70
CA THR A 70 -5.83 32.50 18.07
C THR A 70 -6.09 31.29 17.18
N GLY A 71 -5.67 31.38 15.92
CA GLY A 71 -5.84 30.31 14.94
C GLY A 71 -4.53 29.82 14.35
N THR A 72 -4.54 28.60 13.83
CA THR A 72 -3.48 28.02 13.02
C THR A 72 -3.84 28.10 11.54
N VAL A 73 -2.87 28.45 10.71
CA VAL A 73 -3.02 28.50 9.26
C VAL A 73 -2.80 27.10 8.69
N THR A 74 -3.72 26.63 7.86
CA THR A 74 -3.67 25.31 7.21
C THR A 74 -3.93 25.46 5.71
N ALA A 75 -3.18 24.73 4.89
CA ALA A 75 -3.41 24.71 3.46
C ALA A 75 -4.71 23.97 3.12
N LEU A 76 -5.46 24.49 2.16
CA LEU A 76 -6.75 23.92 1.78
C LEU A 76 -6.59 22.64 0.96
N ASN A 77 -5.58 22.61 0.07
CA ASN A 77 -5.18 21.43 -0.69
C ASN A 77 -3.65 21.27 -0.65
N SER A 78 -3.21 20.02 -0.56
CA SER A 78 -1.81 19.65 -0.76
C SER A 78 -1.75 18.43 -1.68
N VAL A 79 -0.91 18.48 -2.72
CA VAL A 79 -0.83 17.44 -3.75
C VAL A 79 0.58 16.86 -3.78
N ASP A 80 0.67 15.56 -3.56
CA ASP A 80 1.91 14.79 -3.66
C ASP A 80 2.16 14.36 -5.10
N VAL A 81 3.26 14.83 -5.69
CA VAL A 81 3.63 14.50 -7.07
C VAL A 81 4.49 13.23 -7.07
N LYS A 82 3.99 12.17 -7.70
CA LYS A 82 4.66 10.87 -7.82
C LYS A 82 4.97 10.50 -9.27
N PRO A 83 6.05 9.74 -9.54
CA PRO A 83 6.34 9.22 -10.87
C PRO A 83 5.35 8.11 -11.25
N GLN A 84 4.99 8.00 -12.54
CA GLN A 84 4.14 6.92 -13.05
C GLN A 84 4.91 5.85 -13.84
N VAL A 85 6.16 6.16 -14.20
CA VAL A 85 7.05 5.27 -14.97
C VAL A 85 8.40 5.19 -14.27
N SER A 86 9.04 4.01 -14.34
CA SER A 86 10.39 3.81 -13.83
C SER A 86 11.42 4.38 -14.80
N SER A 87 12.09 5.48 -14.43
CA SER A 87 13.11 6.13 -15.25
C SER A 87 14.09 6.96 -14.39
N VAL A 88 15.09 7.57 -15.01
CA VAL A 88 16.09 8.41 -14.35
C VAL A 88 15.73 9.87 -14.54
N VAL A 89 15.82 10.68 -13.47
CA VAL A 89 15.60 12.13 -13.52
C VAL A 89 16.76 12.79 -14.27
N THR A 90 16.50 13.41 -15.42
CA THR A 90 17.52 14.13 -16.19
C THR A 90 17.66 15.58 -15.74
N LYS A 91 16.55 16.23 -15.40
CA LYS A 91 16.54 17.65 -15.02
C LYS A 91 15.44 17.99 -14.02
N VAL A 92 15.80 18.76 -12.99
CA VAL A 92 14.89 19.37 -12.02
C VAL A 92 14.68 20.84 -12.41
N HIS A 93 13.43 21.27 -12.54
CA HIS A 93 13.06 22.60 -13.05
C HIS A 93 12.68 23.61 -11.96
N ILE A 94 12.52 23.14 -10.72
CA ILE A 94 12.03 23.92 -9.58
C ILE A 94 13.06 24.01 -8.46
N ARG A 95 12.87 25.00 -7.58
CA ARG A 95 13.61 25.16 -6.32
C ARG A 95 12.69 24.94 -5.13
N GLU A 96 13.24 24.46 -4.03
CA GLU A 96 12.49 24.31 -2.77
C GLU A 96 11.90 25.64 -2.32
N GLY A 97 10.63 25.64 -1.93
CA GLY A 97 9.92 26.83 -1.51
C GLY A 97 9.50 27.79 -2.64
N GLN A 98 9.75 27.47 -3.92
CA GLN A 98 9.31 28.25 -5.07
C GLN A 98 7.78 28.16 -5.25
N PHE A 99 7.16 29.25 -5.69
CA PHE A 99 5.76 29.23 -6.13
C PHE A 99 5.68 28.77 -7.59
N VAL A 100 4.85 27.76 -7.85
CA VAL A 100 4.68 27.13 -9.16
C VAL A 100 3.25 27.29 -9.65
N LYS A 101 3.08 27.41 -10.98
CA LYS A 101 1.75 27.48 -11.62
C LYS A 101 1.32 26.10 -12.12
N ALA A 102 0.00 25.89 -12.25
CA ALA A 102 -0.53 24.68 -12.87
C ALA A 102 0.03 24.50 -14.29
N GLY A 103 0.50 23.29 -14.62
CA GLY A 103 1.11 22.94 -15.91
C GLY A 103 2.60 23.27 -16.05
N GLU A 104 3.22 23.95 -15.07
CA GLU A 104 4.66 24.23 -15.10
C GLU A 104 5.47 22.93 -14.92
N PRO A 105 6.54 22.69 -15.71
CA PRO A 105 7.34 21.46 -15.59
C PRO A 105 8.09 21.43 -14.26
N LEU A 106 8.01 20.29 -13.56
CA LEU A 106 8.71 20.02 -12.30
C LEU A 106 9.97 19.20 -12.56
N PHE A 107 9.82 18.07 -13.24
CA PHE A 107 10.89 17.11 -13.50
C PHE A 107 10.82 16.63 -14.96
N THR A 108 11.99 16.38 -15.53
CA THR A 108 12.13 15.68 -16.81
C THR A 108 12.86 14.37 -16.54
N LEU A 109 12.30 13.28 -17.06
CA LEU A 109 12.86 11.93 -17.00
C LEU A 109 13.57 11.60 -18.32
N ASP A 110 14.37 10.53 -18.34
CA ASP A 110 14.96 10.01 -19.58
C ASP A 110 13.87 9.38 -20.46
N ALA A 111 13.70 9.94 -21.66
CA ALA A 111 12.64 9.58 -22.60
C ALA A 111 13.11 8.65 -23.74
N ARG A 112 14.41 8.33 -23.82
CA ARG A 112 14.98 7.64 -24.99
C ARG A 112 14.34 6.28 -25.27
N ALA A 113 13.97 5.54 -24.23
CA ALA A 113 13.29 4.25 -24.37
C ALA A 113 11.87 4.43 -24.93
N ASP A 114 11.12 5.42 -24.43
CA ASP A 114 9.75 5.70 -24.88
C ASP A 114 9.71 6.27 -26.30
N GLU A 115 10.67 7.14 -26.65
CA GLU A 115 10.85 7.64 -28.03
C GLU A 115 11.12 6.50 -29.02
N ALA A 116 11.98 5.54 -28.64
CA ALA A 116 12.23 4.36 -29.45
C ALA A 116 10.97 3.49 -29.61
N ASN A 117 10.14 3.37 -28.58
CA ASN A 117 8.87 2.64 -28.64
C ASN A 117 7.86 3.32 -29.57
N VAL A 118 7.72 4.65 -29.51
CA VAL A 118 6.88 5.41 -30.45
C VAL A 118 7.38 5.25 -31.88
N SER A 119 8.69 5.33 -32.10
CA SER A 119 9.29 5.13 -33.43
C SER A 119 9.02 3.71 -33.96
N LYS A 120 9.17 2.68 -33.13
CA LYS A 120 8.87 1.29 -33.49
C LYS A 120 7.40 1.09 -33.85
N ALA A 121 6.47 1.61 -33.04
CA ALA A 121 5.03 1.51 -33.29
C ALA A 121 4.65 2.23 -34.60
N ARG A 122 5.24 3.41 -34.85
CA ARG A 122 5.01 4.15 -36.10
C ARG A 122 5.53 3.40 -37.33
N ALA A 123 6.72 2.79 -37.24
CA ALA A 123 7.27 1.99 -38.33
C ALA A 123 6.40 0.76 -38.65
N GLN A 124 5.79 0.14 -37.61
CA GLN A 124 4.86 -0.97 -37.80
C GLN A 124 3.57 -0.51 -38.50
N MET A 125 3.00 0.62 -38.07
CA MET A 125 1.85 1.24 -38.73
C MET A 125 2.14 1.58 -40.21
N GLU A 126 3.32 2.12 -40.52
CA GLU A 126 3.72 2.45 -41.90
C GLU A 126 3.85 1.18 -42.77
N LYS A 127 4.36 0.08 -42.21
CA LYS A 127 4.43 -1.21 -42.89
C LYS A 127 3.02 -1.75 -43.21
N ASP A 128 2.09 -1.69 -42.27
CA ASP A 128 0.76 -2.26 -42.44
C ASP A 128 -0.14 -1.34 -43.29
N LEU A 129 0.12 -0.03 -43.31
CA LEU A 129 -0.45 0.89 -44.30
C LEU A 129 -0.02 0.53 -45.73
N ALA A 130 1.25 0.17 -45.93
CA ALA A 130 1.72 -0.28 -47.24
C ALA A 130 1.07 -1.61 -47.66
N ALA A 131 0.86 -2.53 -46.71
CA ALA A 131 0.15 -3.79 -46.95
C ALA A 131 -1.33 -3.57 -47.31
N LEU A 132 -2.02 -2.64 -46.62
CA LEU A 132 -3.38 -2.24 -46.95
C LEU A 132 -3.47 -1.64 -48.36
N ALA A 133 -2.52 -0.79 -48.74
CA ALA A 133 -2.46 -0.20 -50.08
C ALA A 133 -2.21 -1.25 -51.18
N ASP A 134 -1.46 -2.32 -50.90
CA ASP A 134 -1.31 -3.44 -51.83
C ASP A 134 -2.60 -4.26 -51.94
N ALA A 135 -3.23 -4.61 -50.82
CA ALA A 135 -4.51 -5.32 -50.80
C ALA A 135 -5.62 -4.55 -51.55
N GLN A 136 -5.66 -3.23 -51.42
CA GLN A 136 -6.59 -2.38 -52.17
C GLN A 136 -6.35 -2.43 -53.68
N ARG A 137 -5.08 -2.39 -54.12
CA ARG A 137 -4.73 -2.52 -55.55
C ARG A 137 -5.14 -3.89 -56.10
N GLN A 138 -4.96 -4.96 -55.32
CA GLN A 138 -5.39 -6.31 -55.69
C GLN A 138 -6.92 -6.41 -55.80
N LEU A 139 -7.65 -5.81 -54.86
CA LEU A 139 -9.11 -5.73 -54.90
C LEU A 139 -9.60 -5.00 -56.16
N THR A 140 -9.06 -3.83 -56.47
CA THR A 140 -9.40 -3.07 -57.68
C THR A 140 -9.16 -3.89 -58.95
N ARG A 141 -7.98 -4.51 -59.06
CA ARG A 141 -7.65 -5.39 -60.19
C ARG A 141 -8.62 -6.59 -60.29
N SER A 142 -8.99 -7.20 -59.17
CA SER A 142 -9.92 -8.33 -59.17
C SER A 142 -11.35 -7.92 -59.57
N ARG A 143 -11.79 -6.70 -59.23
CA ARG A 143 -13.09 -6.16 -59.67
C ARG A 143 -13.12 -5.89 -61.17
N GLU A 144 -12.03 -5.36 -61.74
CA GLU A 144 -11.90 -5.17 -63.18
C GLU A 144 -11.91 -6.51 -63.94
N LEU A 145 -11.21 -7.52 -63.43
CA LEU A 145 -11.18 -8.86 -64.02
C LEU A 145 -12.53 -9.58 -63.90
N LEU A 146 -13.30 -9.32 -62.84
CA LEU A 146 -14.67 -9.83 -62.68
C LEU A 146 -15.59 -9.22 -63.74
N ALA A 147 -15.48 -7.91 -64.00
CA ALA A 147 -16.25 -7.23 -65.05
C ALA A 147 -15.95 -7.78 -66.46
N GLN A 148 -14.77 -8.36 -66.65
CA GLN A 148 -14.34 -9.02 -67.89
C GLN A 148 -14.57 -10.55 -67.87
N ASN A 149 -15.23 -11.10 -66.84
CA ASN A 149 -15.51 -12.53 -66.64
C ASN A 149 -14.26 -13.44 -66.51
N PHE A 150 -13.11 -12.91 -66.10
CA PHE A 150 -11.87 -13.69 -65.92
C PHE A 150 -11.66 -14.25 -64.50
N VAL A 151 -12.44 -13.82 -63.50
CA VAL A 151 -12.38 -14.31 -62.11
C VAL A 151 -13.78 -14.50 -61.53
N SER A 152 -13.91 -15.39 -60.54
CA SER A 152 -15.16 -15.68 -59.85
C SER A 152 -15.50 -14.65 -58.76
N GLN A 153 -16.79 -14.52 -58.42
CA GLN A 153 -17.25 -13.64 -57.34
C GLN A 153 -16.54 -13.93 -56.00
N GLY A 154 -16.34 -15.22 -55.67
CA GLY A 154 -15.65 -15.63 -54.46
C GLY A 154 -14.20 -15.12 -54.37
N ALA A 155 -13.50 -14.94 -55.49
CA ALA A 155 -12.16 -14.37 -55.50
C ALA A 155 -12.14 -12.88 -55.13
N VAL A 156 -13.17 -12.13 -55.55
CA VAL A 156 -13.34 -10.72 -55.16
C VAL A 156 -13.68 -10.63 -53.68
N ASP A 157 -14.55 -11.50 -53.17
CA ASP A 157 -14.92 -11.54 -51.75
C ASP A 157 -13.72 -11.88 -50.85
N THR A 158 -12.82 -12.78 -51.28
CA THR A 158 -11.57 -13.06 -50.54
C THR A 158 -10.62 -11.87 -50.49
N ASN A 159 -10.50 -11.10 -51.58
CA ASN A 159 -9.68 -9.89 -51.60
C ASN A 159 -10.31 -8.76 -50.79
N GLN A 160 -11.64 -8.68 -50.76
CA GLN A 160 -12.37 -7.73 -49.91
C GLN A 160 -12.12 -8.04 -48.42
N ALA A 161 -12.24 -9.31 -48.03
CA ALA A 161 -11.92 -9.74 -46.66
C ALA A 161 -10.46 -9.43 -46.27
N LEU A 162 -9.51 -9.56 -47.21
CA LEU A 162 -8.11 -9.19 -46.98
C LEU A 162 -7.95 -7.68 -46.74
N VAL A 163 -8.64 -6.83 -47.49
CA VAL A 163 -8.65 -5.38 -47.26
C VAL A 163 -9.22 -5.03 -45.89
N ASP A 164 -10.33 -5.65 -45.50
CA ASP A 164 -10.96 -5.42 -44.21
C ASP A 164 -10.07 -5.88 -43.04
N ALA A 165 -9.36 -7.00 -43.19
CA ALA A 165 -8.37 -7.47 -42.23
C ALA A 165 -7.19 -6.51 -42.08
N GLN A 166 -6.61 -6.03 -43.19
CA GLN A 166 -5.50 -5.07 -43.15
C GLN A 166 -5.93 -3.70 -42.60
N LYS A 167 -7.17 -3.29 -42.87
CA LYS A 167 -7.75 -2.06 -42.28
C LYS A 167 -7.90 -2.18 -40.77
N ALA A 168 -8.29 -3.35 -40.26
CA ALA A 168 -8.32 -3.62 -38.83
C ALA A 168 -6.92 -3.60 -38.20
N ALA A 169 -5.91 -4.16 -38.88
CA ALA A 169 -4.51 -4.12 -38.44
C ALA A 169 -3.98 -2.69 -38.29
N VAL A 170 -4.20 -1.83 -39.29
CA VAL A 170 -3.82 -0.40 -39.24
C VAL A 170 -4.50 0.33 -38.08
N ASN A 171 -5.77 0.01 -37.78
CA ASN A 171 -6.46 0.60 -36.64
C ASN A 171 -5.87 0.14 -35.30
N ALA A 172 -5.47 -1.13 -35.19
CA ALA A 172 -4.78 -1.65 -34.01
C ALA A 172 -3.41 -0.99 -33.81
N ASP A 173 -2.63 -0.82 -34.88
CA ASP A 173 -1.34 -0.13 -34.84
C ASP A 173 -1.48 1.35 -34.48
N ARG A 174 -2.53 2.01 -34.99
CA ARG A 174 -2.84 3.39 -34.60
C ARG A 174 -3.09 3.49 -33.09
N ALA A 175 -3.83 2.55 -32.52
CA ALA A 175 -4.05 2.49 -31.08
C ALA A 175 -2.72 2.22 -30.32
N ALA A 176 -1.84 1.37 -30.86
CA ALA A 176 -0.53 1.11 -30.29
C ALA A 176 0.39 2.35 -30.30
N VAL A 177 0.34 3.17 -31.36
CA VAL A 177 1.06 4.45 -31.43
C VAL A 177 0.54 5.43 -30.38
N GLU A 178 -0.77 5.56 -30.23
CA GLU A 178 -1.35 6.43 -29.20
C GLU A 178 -1.00 5.94 -27.78
N ALA A 179 -1.02 4.63 -27.53
CA ALA A 179 -0.57 4.06 -26.25
C ALA A 179 0.91 4.37 -25.96
N ALA A 180 1.79 4.25 -26.96
CA ALA A 180 3.21 4.59 -26.80
C ALA A 180 3.42 6.10 -26.54
N LYS A 181 2.61 6.98 -27.14
CA LYS A 181 2.66 8.43 -26.87
C LYS A 181 2.24 8.77 -25.44
N VAL A 182 1.27 8.05 -24.87
CA VAL A 182 0.88 8.21 -23.47
C VAL A 182 2.07 7.88 -22.55
N GLY A 183 2.78 6.78 -22.82
CA GLY A 183 4.04 6.45 -22.12
C GLY A 183 5.05 7.60 -22.15
N LEU A 184 5.30 8.14 -23.34
CA LEU A 184 6.19 9.29 -23.53
C LEU A 184 5.74 10.55 -22.76
N SER A 185 4.43 10.76 -22.60
CA SER A 185 3.89 11.91 -21.86
C SER A 185 4.29 11.90 -20.38
N PHE A 186 4.49 10.72 -19.78
CA PHE A 186 4.91 10.58 -18.39
C PHE A 186 6.39 10.94 -18.16
N SER A 187 7.18 11.09 -19.22
CA SER A 187 8.57 11.58 -19.12
C SER A 187 8.66 13.04 -18.65
N ARG A 188 7.58 13.81 -18.81
CA ARG A 188 7.48 15.21 -18.38
C ARG A 188 6.49 15.34 -17.24
N ILE A 189 7.00 15.47 -16.02
CA ILE A 189 6.18 15.66 -14.83
C ILE A 189 5.88 17.16 -14.69
N VAL A 190 4.60 17.51 -14.73
CA VAL A 190 4.12 18.89 -14.61
C VAL A 190 3.33 19.10 -13.31
N THR A 191 3.21 20.35 -12.91
CA THR A 191 2.52 20.75 -11.68
C THR A 191 1.01 20.59 -11.84
N PRO A 192 0.31 19.85 -10.95
CA PRO A 192 -1.14 19.64 -11.07
C PRO A 192 -1.97 20.87 -10.71
N SER A 193 -1.54 21.67 -9.73
CA SER A 193 -2.22 22.88 -9.27
C SER A 193 -1.22 23.95 -8.85
N ALA A 194 -1.62 25.22 -8.86
CA ALA A 194 -0.75 26.30 -8.39
C ALA A 194 -0.52 26.19 -6.87
N GLY A 195 0.71 26.41 -6.42
CA GLY A 195 1.06 26.29 -5.01
C GLY A 195 2.55 26.48 -4.75
N ARG A 196 2.97 26.30 -3.50
CA ARG A 196 4.37 26.35 -3.09
C ARG A 196 4.97 24.96 -3.05
N ALA A 197 6.11 24.78 -3.70
CA ALA A 197 6.86 23.53 -3.69
C ALA A 197 7.50 23.30 -2.32
N GLY A 198 7.30 22.10 -1.77
CA GLY A 198 7.96 21.62 -0.56
C GLY A 198 9.41 21.21 -0.78
N ALA A 199 9.90 20.32 0.08
CA ALA A 199 11.23 19.71 -0.07
C ALA A 199 11.28 18.84 -1.33
N ILE A 200 12.39 18.93 -2.06
CA ILE A 200 12.63 18.12 -3.26
C ILE A 200 13.46 16.91 -2.84
N SER A 201 12.87 15.72 -2.99
CA SER A 201 13.47 14.46 -2.51
C SER A 201 14.40 13.78 -3.54
N VAL A 202 14.53 14.34 -4.75
CA VAL A 202 15.28 13.74 -5.86
C VAL A 202 16.17 14.74 -6.60
N PHE A 203 17.33 14.28 -7.03
CA PHE A 203 18.31 15.08 -7.77
C PHE A 203 18.51 14.56 -9.21
N PRO A 204 19.04 15.36 -10.16
CA PRO A 204 19.44 14.86 -11.47
C PRO A 204 20.36 13.64 -11.34
N GLY A 205 20.04 12.56 -12.05
CA GLY A 205 20.70 11.25 -11.95
C GLY A 205 20.02 10.25 -11.00
N SER A 206 19.03 10.67 -10.21
CA SER A 206 18.27 9.78 -9.34
C SER A 206 17.33 8.89 -10.15
N THR A 207 17.23 7.61 -9.77
CA THR A 207 16.25 6.68 -10.36
C THR A 207 14.94 6.79 -9.57
N VAL A 208 13.82 6.93 -10.28
CA VAL A 208 12.48 7.05 -9.71
C VAL A 208 11.59 5.94 -10.25
N GLN A 209 10.71 5.39 -9.41
CA GLN A 209 9.76 4.33 -9.76
C GLN A 209 8.39 4.60 -9.11
N PRO A 210 7.27 4.02 -9.60
CA PRO A 210 5.92 4.34 -9.09
C PRO A 210 5.71 4.09 -7.58
N SER A 211 6.51 3.22 -6.98
CA SER A 211 6.51 2.93 -5.54
C SER A 211 7.41 3.86 -4.71
N SER A 212 8.15 4.78 -5.34
CA SER A 212 8.99 5.75 -4.65
C SER A 212 8.16 6.77 -3.84
N PRO A 213 8.74 7.34 -2.77
CA PRO A 213 8.15 8.48 -2.07
C PRO A 213 7.82 9.66 -3.02
N PRO A 214 6.90 10.56 -2.65
CA PRO A 214 6.61 11.77 -3.42
C PRO A 214 7.89 12.54 -3.77
N LEU A 215 8.01 12.96 -5.03
CA LEU A 215 9.16 13.72 -5.54
C LEU A 215 9.16 15.15 -4.98
N VAL A 216 7.97 15.72 -4.88
CA VAL A 216 7.70 17.03 -4.29
C VAL A 216 6.23 17.10 -3.88
N THR A 217 5.95 17.76 -2.77
CA THR A 217 4.59 18.09 -2.35
C THR A 217 4.29 19.55 -2.69
N ILE A 218 3.21 19.81 -3.41
CA ILE A 218 2.76 21.16 -3.76
C ILE A 218 1.64 21.56 -2.83
N THR A 219 1.86 22.59 -2.03
CA THR A 219 0.90 23.08 -1.05
C THR A 219 0.22 24.34 -1.56
N GLN A 220 -1.11 24.33 -1.67
CA GLN A 220 -1.88 25.47 -2.13
C GLN A 220 -1.95 26.55 -1.03
N LEU A 221 -1.47 27.75 -1.35
CA LEU A 221 -1.44 28.91 -0.43
C LEU A 221 -2.57 29.91 -0.68
N ASP A 222 -3.28 29.80 -1.82
CA ASP A 222 -4.40 30.66 -2.16
C ASP A 222 -5.47 29.83 -2.89
N PRO A 223 -6.66 29.61 -2.29
CA PRO A 223 -7.05 30.04 -0.94
C PRO A 223 -6.34 29.28 0.18
N ILE A 224 -6.20 29.92 1.34
CA ILE A 224 -5.70 29.32 2.57
C ILE A 224 -6.80 29.28 3.64
N ALA A 225 -6.79 28.23 4.47
CA ALA A 225 -7.74 28.06 5.56
C ALA A 225 -7.12 28.46 6.89
N VAL A 226 -7.91 29.04 7.78
CA VAL A 226 -7.50 29.32 9.16
C VAL A 226 -8.45 28.59 10.09
N ALA A 227 -7.87 27.72 10.92
CA ALA A 227 -8.59 27.01 11.96
C ALA A 227 -8.38 27.75 13.28
N PHE A 228 -9.45 28.12 13.97
CA PHE A 228 -9.37 28.81 15.26
C PHE A 228 -10.43 28.28 16.21
N ASN A 229 -10.13 28.36 17.51
CA ASN A 229 -10.99 27.79 18.54
C ASN A 229 -11.87 28.86 19.17
N LEU A 230 -13.17 28.59 19.24
CA LEU A 230 -14.14 29.46 19.91
C LEU A 230 -14.61 28.85 21.25
N PRO A 231 -14.78 29.67 22.31
CA PRO A 231 -15.44 29.22 23.54
C PRO A 231 -16.88 28.77 23.29
N GLN A 232 -17.32 27.70 23.96
CA GLN A 232 -18.66 27.12 23.77
C GLN A 232 -19.80 28.13 23.95
N ARG A 233 -19.66 29.09 24.87
CA ARG A 233 -20.64 30.17 25.08
C ARG A 233 -20.92 31.01 23.82
N ASN A 234 -19.99 31.06 22.88
CA ASN A 234 -20.09 31.84 21.65
C ASN A 234 -20.44 30.97 20.43
N LEU A 235 -20.67 29.66 20.63
CA LEU A 235 -21.00 28.72 19.56
C LEU A 235 -22.38 29.00 18.94
N GLY A 236 -23.36 29.37 19.78
CA GLY A 236 -24.71 29.71 19.33
C GLY A 236 -24.71 30.88 18.34
N ASP A 237 -23.98 31.94 18.68
CA ASP A 237 -23.83 33.13 17.83
C ASP A 237 -23.10 32.81 16.52
N ALA A 238 -22.05 31.98 16.57
CA ALA A 238 -21.31 31.54 15.38
C ALA A 238 -22.17 30.70 14.42
N LEU A 239 -22.98 29.77 14.96
CA LEU A 239 -23.91 28.95 14.16
C LEU A 239 -25.05 29.78 13.57
N GLN A 240 -25.56 30.76 14.32
CA GLN A 240 -26.59 31.68 13.83
C GLN A 240 -26.04 32.56 12.70
N SER A 241 -24.80 33.04 12.82
CA SER A 241 -24.12 33.80 11.77
C SER A 241 -23.85 32.98 10.50
N LEU A 242 -23.54 31.68 10.65
CA LEU A 242 -23.38 30.77 9.50
C LEU A 242 -24.71 30.63 8.72
N ARG A 243 -25.84 30.53 9.43
CA ARG A 243 -27.18 30.47 8.84
C ARG A 243 -27.59 31.75 8.10
N SER A 244 -27.07 32.91 8.53
CA SER A 244 -27.36 34.22 7.91
C SER A 244 -26.37 34.64 6.81
N GLY A 245 -25.52 33.73 6.31
CA GLY A 245 -24.59 34.00 5.19
C GLY A 245 -23.11 34.19 5.56
N GLY A 246 -22.74 33.83 6.79
CA GLY A 246 -21.35 33.79 7.28
C GLY A 246 -20.88 35.10 7.92
N CYS A 247 -20.11 35.00 9.01
CA CYS A 247 -19.43 36.14 9.63
C CYS A 247 -18.17 36.50 8.83
N LYS A 248 -17.85 37.79 8.76
CA LYS A 248 -16.56 38.26 8.25
C LYS A 248 -15.49 37.98 9.31
N VAL A 249 -14.51 37.15 8.99
CA VAL A 249 -13.35 36.95 9.87
C VAL A 249 -12.17 37.73 9.32
N THR A 250 -11.45 38.39 10.23
CA THR A 250 -10.24 39.12 9.90
C THR A 250 -9.08 38.47 10.64
N ALA A 251 -8.16 37.85 9.90
CA ALA A 251 -6.93 37.31 10.46
C ALA A 251 -5.84 38.40 10.45
N LEU A 252 -5.23 38.62 11.61
CA LEU A 252 -4.10 39.53 11.81
C LEU A 252 -2.80 38.71 11.85
N LEU A 253 -1.88 38.96 10.92
CA LEU A 253 -0.59 38.25 10.91
C LEU A 253 0.39 38.90 11.91
N PRO A 254 1.13 38.11 12.73
CA PRO A 254 2.02 38.63 13.76
C PRO A 254 3.16 39.53 13.26
N GLU A 255 3.71 39.27 12.06
CA GLU A 255 5.00 39.85 11.66
C GLU A 255 4.93 41.00 10.64
N ASN A 256 3.78 41.26 10.01
CA ASN A 256 3.69 42.29 8.95
C ASN A 256 2.42 43.16 8.98
N GLY A 257 1.57 43.04 10.02
CA GLY A 257 0.34 43.83 10.13
C GLY A 257 -0.70 43.61 9.00
N GLY A 258 -0.45 42.65 8.10
CA GLY A 258 -1.36 42.29 7.02
C GLY A 258 -2.67 41.75 7.57
N ARG A 259 -3.78 42.36 7.17
CA ARG A 259 -5.14 41.89 7.47
C ARG A 259 -5.63 41.04 6.31
N LEU A 260 -5.90 39.77 6.57
CA LEU A 260 -6.59 38.89 5.64
C LEU A 260 -8.07 38.82 6.02
N ALA A 261 -8.96 39.03 5.06
CA ALA A 261 -10.40 38.96 5.29
C ALA A 261 -10.99 37.73 4.59
N GLY A 262 -11.81 36.98 5.34
CA GLY A 262 -12.45 35.74 4.90
C GLY A 262 -13.90 35.68 5.34
N LYS A 263 -14.57 34.56 5.02
CA LYS A 263 -15.87 34.21 5.59
C LYS A 263 -15.83 32.88 6.34
N LEU A 264 -16.50 32.83 7.49
CA LEU A 264 -16.67 31.61 8.26
C LEU A 264 -17.43 30.57 7.43
N GLN A 265 -16.75 29.50 7.04
CA GLN A 265 -17.31 28.46 6.16
C GLN A 265 -17.87 27.27 6.94
N PHE A 266 -17.15 26.81 7.97
CA PHE A 266 -17.49 25.58 8.67
C PHE A 266 -17.19 25.70 10.17
N VAL A 267 -18.07 25.18 11.00
CA VAL A 267 -17.84 25.02 12.44
C VAL A 267 -17.85 23.53 12.73
N ASP A 268 -16.70 23.02 13.17
CA ASP A 268 -16.50 21.63 13.56
C ASP A 268 -16.74 21.47 15.06
N ASN A 269 -17.41 20.39 15.45
CA ASN A 269 -17.62 20.04 16.86
C ASN A 269 -16.57 19.01 17.34
N ALA A 270 -15.34 19.13 16.83
CA ALA A 270 -14.24 18.29 17.24
C ALA A 270 -13.70 18.75 18.61
N VAL A 271 -13.76 17.86 19.59
CA VAL A 271 -13.22 18.08 20.94
C VAL A 271 -11.72 17.74 20.94
N ASP A 272 -10.87 18.75 21.12
CA ASP A 272 -9.42 18.55 21.23
C ASP A 272 -9.05 18.00 22.62
N ALA A 273 -8.82 16.69 22.71
CA ALA A 273 -8.54 15.97 23.95
C ALA A 273 -7.16 16.30 24.58
N SER A 274 -6.32 17.11 23.92
CA SER A 274 -4.98 17.46 24.40
C SER A 274 -4.95 18.60 25.42
N ARG A 275 -6.05 19.35 25.59
CA ARG A 275 -6.17 20.48 26.53
C ARG A 275 -7.42 20.34 27.40
N ARG A 276 -7.30 20.63 28.69
CA ARG A 276 -8.37 20.49 29.72
C ARG A 276 -9.60 21.41 29.54
N ASP A 277 -9.72 22.13 28.43
CA ASP A 277 -10.85 23.03 28.15
C ASP A 277 -11.64 22.54 26.93
N LEU A 278 -12.97 22.47 27.07
CA LEU A 278 -13.91 22.27 25.96
C LEU A 278 -13.76 23.42 24.96
N ARG A 279 -13.17 23.15 23.80
CA ARG A 279 -13.02 24.11 22.71
C ARG A 279 -13.53 23.51 21.41
N HIS A 280 -14.31 24.30 20.69
CA HIS A 280 -14.90 23.91 19.41
C HIS A 280 -14.10 24.60 18.30
N GLY A 281 -13.71 23.85 17.27
CA GLY A 281 -12.87 24.35 16.19
C GLY A 281 -13.72 24.90 15.04
N ALA A 282 -13.56 26.16 14.69
CA ALA A 282 -14.13 26.72 13.48
C ALA A 282 -13.05 26.75 12.38
N ARG A 283 -13.41 26.33 11.16
CA ARG A 283 -12.55 26.41 9.96
C ARG A 283 -13.10 27.47 9.01
N GLU A 284 -12.29 28.48 8.76
CA GLU A 284 -12.49 29.45 7.69
C GLU A 284 -11.99 28.87 6.37
N GLY A 285 -12.72 29.04 5.28
CA GLY A 285 -12.18 28.85 3.94
C GLY A 285 -12.23 30.15 3.14
N ASP A 286 -11.16 30.39 2.40
CA ASP A 286 -10.98 31.49 1.46
C ASP A 286 -10.66 32.86 2.12
N LEU A 287 -9.40 33.00 2.56
CA LEU A 287 -8.77 34.30 2.84
C LEU A 287 -8.05 34.82 1.59
N ARG A 288 -8.46 35.98 1.08
CA ARG A 288 -7.77 36.67 -0.03
C ARG A 288 -7.06 37.93 0.48
N GLN A 289 -5.85 38.19 -0.04
CA GLN A 289 -5.17 39.47 0.19
C GLN A 289 -5.98 40.60 -0.45
N GLN A 290 -6.32 41.63 0.34
CA GLN A 290 -6.87 42.87 -0.20
C GLN A 290 -5.74 43.70 -0.82
N GLY A 291 -5.56 43.59 -2.14
CA GLY A 291 -4.90 44.64 -2.91
C GLY A 291 -5.85 45.84 -3.12
N PRO A 292 -5.33 47.06 -3.37
CA PRO A 292 -6.18 48.22 -3.62
C PRO A 292 -7.08 47.95 -4.84
N ALA A 293 -8.38 48.16 -4.65
CA ALA A 293 -9.38 48.01 -5.69
C ALA A 293 -9.05 48.91 -6.88
N ALA A 294 -8.77 48.29 -8.03
CA ALA A 294 -8.69 48.98 -9.31
C ALA A 294 -10.08 49.53 -9.67
N VAL A 295 -10.25 50.83 -9.45
CA VAL A 295 -11.36 51.60 -10.03
C VAL A 295 -11.09 51.75 -11.52
N ALA A 296 -11.72 50.91 -12.34
CA ALA A 296 -11.77 51.11 -13.77
C ALA A 296 -12.78 52.21 -14.12
N GLY A 297 -12.37 53.47 -13.97
CA GLY A 297 -13.08 54.64 -14.50
C GLY A 297 -12.38 55.16 -15.74
N ARG A 298 -12.94 54.90 -16.94
CA ARG A 298 -12.53 55.56 -18.18
C ARG A 298 -12.98 57.02 -18.15
N LEU A 299 -12.04 57.95 -18.27
CA LEU A 299 -12.30 59.29 -18.77
C LEU A 299 -11.18 59.71 -19.74
N ARG A 300 -11.61 60.15 -20.91
CA ARG A 300 -10.81 60.56 -22.08
C ARG A 300 -10.13 61.91 -21.86
N ARG A 301 -8.91 62.09 -22.39
CA ARG A 301 -8.59 62.91 -23.60
C ARG A 301 -7.12 63.35 -23.63
N ARG A 302 -6.52 63.24 -24.84
CA ARG A 302 -5.53 64.15 -25.50
C ARG A 302 -4.16 64.34 -24.79
N ALA A 303 -3.01 64.49 -25.44
CA ALA A 303 -2.57 64.54 -26.85
C ALA A 303 -1.03 64.43 -26.91
N ALA A 304 -0.50 64.16 -28.12
CA ALA A 304 0.84 64.49 -28.68
C ALA A 304 2.08 63.77 -28.11
N CYS A 305 2.80 62.95 -28.91
CA CYS A 305 3.85 63.30 -29.90
C CYS A 305 5.10 63.93 -29.23
N GLY A 306 6.22 63.22 -29.13
CA GLY A 306 7.37 63.28 -30.07
C GLY A 306 8.48 64.14 -29.43
N ALA A 307 9.79 63.99 -29.60
CA ALA A 307 10.66 63.15 -30.42
C ALA A 307 12.09 63.22 -29.80
N ASP A 308 12.96 62.28 -30.22
CA ASP A 308 14.38 62.45 -30.55
C ASP A 308 15.35 63.27 -29.67
N LEU A 309 16.42 62.63 -29.15
CA LEU A 309 17.82 62.74 -29.66
C LEU A 309 18.89 62.22 -28.66
N GLU A 310 20.01 61.79 -29.26
CA GLU A 310 21.40 61.61 -28.72
C GLU A 310 21.71 60.34 -27.88
N GLY A 311 22.80 59.59 -28.12
CA GLY A 311 23.95 59.79 -29.00
C GLY A 311 24.83 58.52 -29.10
N ARG A 312 25.59 58.43 -30.20
CA ARG A 312 26.48 57.32 -30.63
C ARG A 312 27.90 57.43 -30.06
N HIS A 313 28.63 56.29 -30.11
CA HIS A 313 30.08 56.05 -30.38
C HIS A 313 30.68 55.02 -29.40
N ARG A 314 31.47 53.97 -29.72
CA ARG A 314 32.46 53.58 -30.78
C ARG A 314 32.50 52.02 -30.86
N ARG A 315 32.55 51.36 -32.05
CA ARG A 315 33.71 50.73 -32.77
C ARG A 315 34.66 49.88 -31.88
N ALA A 316 35.24 48.72 -32.25
CA ALA A 316 35.22 47.77 -33.38
C ALA A 316 36.03 46.52 -32.93
N ALA A 317 35.68 45.28 -33.33
CA ALA A 317 36.44 44.39 -34.25
C ALA A 317 36.59 43.01 -33.54
N GLY A 318 36.56 41.83 -34.15
CA GLY A 318 36.41 41.38 -35.52
C GLY A 318 36.02 39.90 -35.49
N GLY A 319 35.34 39.41 -36.53
CA GLY A 319 34.94 38.01 -36.65
C GLY A 319 36.02 37.13 -37.27
N HIS A 320 35.93 35.82 -37.06
CA HIS A 320 35.91 34.79 -38.11
C HIS A 320 35.71 33.40 -37.49
N HIS A 321 34.53 32.82 -37.75
CA HIS A 321 34.29 31.38 -37.91
C HIS A 321 34.64 31.01 -39.39
N PRO A 322 34.60 29.75 -39.87
CA PRO A 322 34.18 28.50 -39.21
C PRO A 322 35.05 27.24 -39.51
N ASP A 323 34.64 26.14 -38.87
CA ASP A 323 34.54 24.76 -39.35
C ASP A 323 35.69 24.01 -40.04
N GLY A 324 35.83 22.75 -39.61
CA GLY A 324 35.99 21.66 -40.60
C GLY A 324 37.02 20.59 -40.28
N ALA A 325 36.70 19.73 -39.31
CA ALA A 325 36.92 18.28 -39.28
C ALA A 325 38.09 17.63 -40.05
N ARG A 326 38.91 16.84 -39.34
CA ARG A 326 39.04 15.36 -39.45
C ARG A 326 40.18 14.87 -38.53
N GLN A 327 39.86 14.00 -37.57
CA GLN A 327 40.27 12.59 -37.53
C GLN A 327 41.75 12.34 -37.85
N ASP A 328 42.56 11.97 -36.85
CA ASP A 328 43.06 10.59 -36.78
C ASP A 328 43.82 10.26 -35.47
N ARG A 329 43.46 9.10 -34.92
CA ARG A 329 44.31 7.99 -34.46
C ARG A 329 45.67 8.19 -33.76
N LEU A 330 45.79 7.39 -32.70
CA LEU A 330 46.88 6.46 -32.36
C LEU A 330 48.05 6.94 -31.46
N CYS A 331 48.08 6.28 -30.29
CA CYS A 331 49.19 5.51 -29.71
C CYS A 331 50.50 6.15 -29.23
N ARG A 332 50.85 5.67 -28.02
CA ARG A 332 52.20 5.35 -27.49
C ARG A 332 53.06 6.61 -27.22
N ARG A 333 53.92 6.66 -26.21
CA ARG A 333 54.84 5.63 -25.68
C ARG A 333 55.55 6.19 -24.43
N ASP A 334 55.92 5.25 -23.57
CA ASP A 334 57.06 5.23 -22.63
C ASP A 334 58.01 6.42 -22.51
N ARG A 335 58.37 6.74 -21.25
CA ARG A 335 59.73 6.63 -20.65
C ARG A 335 59.68 7.25 -19.24
N ARG A 336 59.90 6.47 -18.16
CA ARG A 336 61.19 6.13 -17.50
C ARG A 336 61.92 7.29 -16.81
N GLN A 337 62.38 6.96 -15.59
CA GLN A 337 63.31 7.66 -14.67
C GLN A 337 62.64 8.72 -13.77
N GLY A 338 62.83 8.79 -12.47
CA GLY A 338 63.69 8.06 -11.53
C GLY A 338 64.04 8.97 -10.34
N ARG A 339 64.20 8.36 -9.16
CA ARG A 339 64.94 8.80 -7.95
C ARG A 339 64.22 9.53 -6.79
N ARG A 340 64.30 8.83 -5.63
CA ARG A 340 64.80 9.24 -4.27
C ARG A 340 63.91 10.23 -3.48
N ALA A 341 63.73 10.15 -2.15
CA ALA A 341 64.49 9.49 -1.07
C ALA A 341 63.64 9.24 0.21
N ALA A 342 64.11 8.28 1.02
CA ALA A 342 64.21 8.20 2.51
C ALA A 342 63.01 8.55 3.43
N GLY A 343 62.75 7.86 4.55
CA GLY A 343 63.40 6.71 5.19
C GLY A 343 62.71 6.33 6.52
N GLY A 344 63.09 5.16 7.08
CA GLY A 344 62.97 4.71 8.50
C GLY A 344 61.57 4.41 9.06
N ASP A 345 61.33 3.41 9.91
CA ASP A 345 62.21 2.42 10.57
C ASP A 345 61.35 1.39 11.35
N ARG A 346 61.96 0.22 11.66
CA ARG A 346 61.56 -0.85 12.61
C ARG A 346 60.49 -1.88 12.19
N ALA A 347 60.53 -3.16 12.56
CA ALA A 347 61.53 -4.20 12.82
C ALA A 347 60.74 -5.42 13.35
N GLY A 348 61.16 -6.65 13.02
CA GLY A 348 60.78 -7.86 13.78
C GLY A 348 60.34 -9.06 12.93
N GLY A 349 61.29 -9.91 12.54
CA GLY A 349 61.05 -11.18 11.83
C GLY A 349 61.22 -12.43 12.71
N ARG A 350 60.93 -13.59 12.11
CA ARG A 350 61.47 -14.96 12.31
C ARG A 350 60.61 -15.89 11.43
N ASP A 351 61.03 -16.53 10.34
CA ASP A 351 62.21 -17.32 9.93
C ASP A 351 62.05 -18.85 10.17
N ARG A 352 62.42 -19.60 9.12
CA ARG A 352 62.82 -21.04 8.99
C ARG A 352 61.69 -22.10 8.85
N ARG A 353 61.75 -23.12 7.98
CA ARG A 353 62.83 -23.90 7.28
C ARG A 353 62.29 -24.43 5.93
N ARG A 354 63.02 -24.44 4.78
CA ARG A 354 64.07 -25.38 4.31
C ARG A 354 63.59 -26.86 4.28
N ARG A 355 63.71 -27.68 3.22
CA ARG A 355 64.84 -27.91 2.29
C ARG A 355 64.46 -28.99 1.22
N ASP A 356 65.09 -28.90 0.03
CA ASP A 356 65.76 -29.96 -0.77
C ASP A 356 64.96 -31.20 -1.29
N ARG A 357 65.15 -31.80 -2.49
CA ARG A 357 66.27 -31.83 -3.46
C ARG A 357 65.85 -32.55 -4.77
N CYS A 358 66.48 -32.12 -5.88
CA CYS A 358 67.09 -32.85 -7.02
C CYS A 358 66.43 -34.04 -7.78
N ALA A 359 66.19 -33.78 -9.07
CA ALA A 359 66.76 -34.41 -10.28
C ALA A 359 66.61 -35.92 -10.59
N ALA A 360 66.02 -36.24 -11.75
CA ALA A 360 66.63 -37.11 -12.78
C ALA A 360 65.83 -37.11 -14.10
N ARG A 361 66.56 -37.22 -15.21
CA ARG A 361 66.11 -37.26 -16.61
C ARG A 361 65.55 -38.64 -16.99
N ARG A 362 64.51 -38.70 -17.84
CA ARG A 362 64.51 -39.25 -19.22
C ARG A 362 63.13 -39.78 -19.68
N ALA A 363 62.82 -39.39 -20.92
CA ALA A 363 62.24 -40.20 -22.00
C ALA A 363 60.71 -40.32 -22.21
N ARG A 364 60.35 -39.87 -23.43
CA ARG A 364 59.34 -40.38 -24.39
C ARG A 364 57.88 -39.95 -24.14
N ARG A 365 57.38 -39.00 -24.95
CA ARG A 365 56.64 -39.18 -26.25
C ARG A 365 55.31 -39.94 -26.00
N ARG A 366 54.11 -39.44 -26.31
CA ARG A 366 53.66 -38.60 -27.44
C ARG A 366 52.43 -37.76 -27.03
N ARG A 367 52.38 -36.51 -27.51
CA ARG A 367 51.16 -35.69 -27.62
C ARG A 367 50.59 -35.79 -29.04
N ARG A 368 49.30 -35.46 -29.15
CA ARG A 368 48.55 -35.03 -30.35
C ARG A 368 49.39 -34.16 -31.31
N PRO A 369 48.97 -33.97 -32.57
CA PRO A 369 48.41 -32.63 -32.84
C PRO A 369 47.36 -32.54 -33.96
N ALA A 370 46.73 -31.37 -33.99
CA ALA A 370 45.87 -30.82 -35.03
C ALA A 370 46.68 -30.24 -36.22
N GLU A 371 45.94 -29.96 -37.31
CA GLU A 371 46.05 -28.94 -38.40
C GLU A 371 47.23 -27.92 -38.40
N PRO A 372 47.55 -27.19 -39.51
CA PRO A 372 46.70 -26.76 -40.64
C PRO A 372 47.37 -26.69 -42.06
N SER A 373 46.59 -26.19 -43.04
CA SER A 373 46.92 -25.83 -44.45
C SER A 373 47.81 -24.55 -44.61
N PRO A 374 48.06 -23.92 -45.81
CA PRO A 374 47.80 -24.25 -47.24
C PRO A 374 48.92 -23.87 -48.27
N ARG A 375 48.86 -24.35 -49.54
CA ARG A 375 48.93 -23.58 -50.83
C ARG A 375 49.43 -24.37 -52.08
N SER A 376 48.61 -24.28 -53.13
CA SER A 376 48.91 -24.14 -54.58
C SER A 376 49.62 -25.25 -55.39
N ARG A 377 48.94 -25.82 -56.41
CA ARG A 377 49.07 -25.47 -57.86
C ARG A 377 48.50 -26.58 -58.77
N ARG A 378 47.79 -26.11 -59.81
CA ARG A 378 47.66 -26.64 -61.20
C ARG A 378 46.93 -27.97 -61.44
N GLY A 379 45.68 -27.82 -61.92
CA GLY A 379 45.29 -28.11 -63.29
C GLY A 379 45.35 -29.56 -63.80
N ARG A 380 44.17 -30.14 -64.04
CA ARG A 380 43.74 -30.63 -65.36
C ARG A 380 42.26 -31.04 -65.33
N ALA A 381 41.58 -30.73 -66.43
CA ALA A 381 40.23 -31.14 -66.74
C ALA A 381 40.12 -32.68 -66.85
N TRP A 382 38.93 -33.23 -66.66
CA TRP A 382 38.17 -33.95 -67.69
C TRP A 382 36.89 -34.56 -67.09
N GLN A 383 35.78 -34.27 -67.79
CA GLN A 383 34.57 -35.07 -67.96
C GLN A 383 33.58 -35.33 -66.81
N ARG A 384 32.38 -34.81 -67.08
CA ARG A 384 31.07 -35.20 -66.52
C ARG A 384 30.79 -36.68 -66.76
N ARG A 385 30.35 -37.39 -65.72
CA ARG A 385 29.29 -38.41 -65.77
C ARG A 385 28.55 -38.41 -64.43
N GLY A 386 27.22 -38.27 -64.49
CA GLY A 386 26.36 -38.25 -63.33
C GLY A 386 26.30 -39.62 -62.66
N VAL A 387 26.40 -39.63 -61.33
CA VAL A 387 25.99 -40.75 -60.48
C VAL A 387 25.37 -40.15 -59.22
N ALA A 388 24.10 -40.50 -58.99
CA ALA A 388 23.35 -40.19 -57.78
C ALA A 388 24.14 -40.62 -56.53
N ARG A 389 24.48 -39.66 -55.66
CA ARG A 389 25.09 -39.95 -54.36
C ARG A 389 24.05 -40.01 -53.27
N ALA A 390 23.84 -41.23 -52.80
CA ALA A 390 23.11 -41.58 -51.59
C ALA A 390 23.60 -40.77 -50.37
N ARG A 391 22.64 -40.29 -49.57
CA ARG A 391 22.89 -39.65 -48.28
C ARG A 391 23.38 -40.70 -47.24
N PRO A 392 24.28 -40.32 -46.31
CA PRO A 392 24.90 -41.27 -45.38
C PRO A 392 23.94 -41.84 -44.32
N ARG A 393 24.13 -43.13 -44.05
CA ARG A 393 23.31 -44.04 -43.21
C ARG A 393 23.31 -43.78 -41.70
N TRP A 394 23.83 -42.65 -41.20
CA TRP A 394 23.91 -42.37 -39.77
C TRP A 394 22.72 -41.59 -39.19
N CYS A 395 21.73 -41.22 -40.01
CA CYS A 395 20.51 -40.53 -39.57
C CYS A 395 19.26 -41.44 -39.47
N ARG A 396 19.43 -42.77 -39.40
CA ARG A 396 18.31 -43.75 -39.39
C ARG A 396 18.23 -44.65 -38.15
N ARG A 397 19.02 -44.40 -37.09
CA ARG A 397 19.01 -45.22 -35.86
C ARG A 397 18.73 -44.43 -34.57
N LEU A 398 17.89 -43.40 -34.66
CA LEU A 398 17.15 -42.81 -33.53
C LEU A 398 15.64 -42.80 -33.80
N CYS A 399 15.17 -43.69 -34.69
CA CYS A 399 13.76 -44.02 -34.83
C CYS A 399 13.51 -45.34 -34.09
N GLY A 400 13.80 -45.32 -32.78
CA GLY A 400 13.36 -46.34 -31.85
C GLY A 400 11.93 -46.01 -31.46
N THR A 401 10.99 -46.85 -31.88
CA THR A 401 9.64 -47.03 -31.30
C THR A 401 9.20 -45.92 -30.34
N ALA A 402 8.61 -44.85 -30.88
CA ALA A 402 7.77 -43.97 -30.07
C ALA A 402 6.57 -44.82 -29.61
N MET A 403 6.64 -45.32 -28.37
CA MET A 403 5.49 -45.96 -27.74
C MET A 403 4.38 -44.91 -27.68
N ASN A 404 3.32 -45.15 -28.43
CA ASN A 404 2.17 -44.28 -28.51
C ASN A 404 1.39 -44.41 -27.19
N LEU A 405 1.69 -43.55 -26.21
CA LEU A 405 1.11 -43.62 -24.85
C LEU A 405 -0.42 -43.66 -24.90
N SER A 406 -1.02 -42.83 -25.77
CA SER A 406 -2.46 -42.76 -25.99
C SER A 406 -3.07 -44.03 -26.61
N GLU A 407 -2.32 -44.81 -27.40
CA GLU A 407 -2.83 -46.04 -28.01
C GLU A 407 -3.15 -47.13 -27.00
N LEU A 408 -2.43 -47.18 -25.88
CA LEU A 408 -2.75 -48.10 -24.79
C LEU A 408 -4.14 -47.80 -24.18
N PHE A 409 -4.43 -46.52 -23.94
CA PHE A 409 -5.71 -46.06 -23.38
C PHE A 409 -6.87 -46.17 -24.38
N ILE A 410 -6.62 -46.00 -25.67
CA ILE A 410 -7.63 -46.17 -26.74
C ILE A 410 -8.01 -47.65 -26.92
N ARG A 411 -7.04 -48.56 -26.84
CA ARG A 411 -7.28 -50.01 -27.00
C ARG A 411 -7.91 -50.66 -25.75
N ARG A 412 -7.77 -50.05 -24.57
CA ARG A 412 -8.29 -50.55 -23.29
C ARG A 412 -9.26 -49.56 -22.62
N PRO A 413 -10.47 -49.35 -23.17
CA PRO A 413 -11.40 -48.35 -22.65
C PRO A 413 -11.82 -48.59 -21.19
N VAL A 414 -11.98 -49.86 -20.78
CA VAL A 414 -12.33 -50.20 -19.38
C VAL A 414 -11.25 -49.75 -18.40
N MET A 415 -9.97 -49.91 -18.75
CA MET A 415 -8.84 -49.45 -17.93
C MET A 415 -8.83 -47.93 -17.79
N THR A 416 -9.07 -47.21 -18.89
CA THR A 416 -9.12 -45.74 -18.92
C THR A 416 -10.26 -45.20 -18.06
N VAL A 417 -11.45 -45.81 -18.13
CA VAL A 417 -12.59 -45.44 -17.30
C VAL A 417 -12.33 -45.71 -15.81
N LEU A 418 -11.75 -46.86 -15.46
CA LEU A 418 -11.40 -47.18 -14.07
C LEU A 418 -10.33 -46.24 -13.51
N LEU A 419 -9.32 -45.87 -14.32
CA LEU A 419 -8.28 -44.92 -13.92
C LEU A 419 -8.88 -43.53 -13.67
N ASN A 420 -9.72 -43.03 -14.57
CA ASN A 420 -10.42 -41.76 -14.37
C ASN A 420 -11.33 -41.79 -13.14
N ALA A 421 -12.07 -42.89 -12.92
CA ALA A 421 -12.89 -43.06 -11.73
C ALA A 421 -12.04 -43.04 -10.44
N ALA A 422 -10.87 -43.69 -10.43
CA ALA A 422 -9.95 -43.67 -9.30
C ALA A 422 -9.44 -42.26 -9.00
N ILE A 423 -9.07 -41.48 -10.02
CA ILE A 423 -8.64 -40.08 -9.87
C ILE A 423 -9.78 -39.22 -9.29
N VAL A 424 -11.01 -39.38 -9.80
CA VAL A 424 -12.17 -38.66 -9.29
C VAL A 424 -12.46 -39.01 -7.83
N ILE A 425 -12.42 -40.29 -7.45
CA ILE A 425 -12.62 -40.71 -6.06
C ILE A 425 -11.53 -40.12 -5.15
N ALA A 426 -10.26 -40.18 -5.57
CA ALA A 426 -9.15 -39.61 -4.83
C ALA A 426 -9.29 -38.09 -4.65
N GLY A 427 -9.68 -37.37 -5.69
CA GLY A 427 -9.87 -35.93 -5.61
C GLY A 427 -11.13 -35.50 -4.86
N VAL A 428 -12.22 -36.27 -4.90
CA VAL A 428 -13.40 -36.03 -4.04
C VAL A 428 -13.03 -36.22 -2.56
N PHE A 429 -12.21 -37.24 -2.25
CA PHE A 429 -11.69 -37.43 -0.90
C PHE A 429 -10.78 -36.26 -0.47
N ALA A 430 -9.86 -35.85 -1.34
CA ALA A 430 -8.95 -34.72 -1.09
C ALA A 430 -9.70 -33.39 -0.95
N TYR A 431 -10.71 -33.13 -1.77
CA TYR A 431 -11.53 -31.91 -1.73
C TYR A 431 -12.17 -31.68 -0.36
N ASN A 432 -12.60 -32.76 0.31
CA ASN A 432 -13.20 -32.66 1.64
C ASN A 432 -12.17 -32.48 2.77
N ARG A 433 -10.88 -32.68 2.50
CA ARG A 433 -9.79 -32.69 3.49
C ARG A 433 -8.79 -31.56 3.33
N ILE A 434 -8.71 -30.94 2.14
CA ILE A 434 -7.74 -29.87 1.87
C ILE A 434 -8.05 -28.63 2.74
N PRO A 435 -7.06 -28.05 3.44
CA PRO A 435 -7.25 -26.81 4.18
C PRO A 435 -7.58 -25.66 3.24
N VAL A 436 -8.48 -24.76 3.66
CA VAL A 436 -8.86 -23.57 2.87
C VAL A 436 -8.35 -22.31 3.58
N ALA A 437 -7.59 -21.51 2.84
CA ALA A 437 -6.94 -20.29 3.33
C ALA A 437 -7.19 -19.11 2.37
N ALA A 438 -6.88 -17.88 2.81
CA ALA A 438 -6.96 -16.70 1.93
C ALA A 438 -5.64 -16.43 1.19
N LEU A 439 -4.52 -16.85 1.80
CA LEU A 439 -3.16 -16.73 1.29
C LEU A 439 -2.43 -18.04 1.63
N PRO A 440 -1.43 -18.43 0.82
CA PRO A 440 -0.48 -19.50 1.15
C PRO A 440 0.09 -19.31 2.56
N SER A 441 0.12 -20.37 3.36
CA SER A 441 0.82 -20.33 4.65
C SER A 441 2.33 -20.39 4.41
N TYR A 442 3.01 -19.26 4.53
CA TYR A 442 4.47 -19.23 4.55
C TYR A 442 4.97 -18.67 5.88
N ASN A 443 5.92 -19.38 6.49
CA ASN A 443 6.58 -18.93 7.71
C ASN A 443 7.80 -18.10 7.32
N THR A 444 7.62 -16.78 7.22
CA THR A 444 8.78 -15.87 7.28
C THR A 444 9.43 -16.06 8.64
N PRO A 445 10.74 -16.34 8.73
CA PRO A 445 11.40 -16.55 10.01
C PRO A 445 11.66 -15.19 10.67
N VAL A 446 10.59 -14.50 11.05
CA VAL A 446 10.60 -13.17 11.66
C VAL A 446 9.96 -13.25 13.04
N ILE A 447 10.67 -12.76 14.05
CA ILE A 447 10.19 -12.68 15.44
C ILE A 447 10.14 -11.22 15.84
N ASN A 448 9.02 -10.79 16.40
CA ASN A 448 8.89 -9.46 16.99
C ASN A 448 8.93 -9.59 18.51
N VAL A 449 9.82 -8.82 19.14
CA VAL A 449 9.96 -8.69 20.58
C VAL A 449 9.44 -7.33 21.01
N PHE A 450 8.51 -7.31 21.97
CA PHE A 450 7.93 -6.11 22.53
C PHE A 450 8.40 -5.91 23.97
N ALA A 451 8.81 -4.69 24.32
CA ALA A 451 9.16 -4.31 25.69
C ALA A 451 8.63 -2.91 26.02
N GLN A 452 8.22 -2.73 27.27
CA GLN A 452 7.58 -1.49 27.74
C GLN A 452 8.26 -0.99 29.02
N LEU A 453 8.57 0.31 29.05
CA LEU A 453 9.05 1.01 30.24
C LEU A 453 8.25 2.32 30.36
N PRO A 454 7.14 2.32 31.12
CA PRO A 454 6.25 3.47 31.20
C PRO A 454 6.98 4.78 31.56
N GLY A 455 6.75 5.83 30.79
CA GLY A 455 7.32 7.17 31.03
C GLY A 455 8.71 7.42 30.45
N ALA A 456 9.39 6.41 29.90
CA ALA A 456 10.70 6.60 29.26
C ALA A 456 10.59 7.29 27.89
N SER A 457 11.50 8.22 27.59
CA SER A 457 11.61 8.84 26.26
C SER A 457 12.07 7.82 25.20
N PRO A 458 11.81 8.04 23.90
CA PRO A 458 12.29 7.17 22.84
C PRO A 458 13.81 6.91 22.89
N GLU A 459 14.61 7.92 23.28
CA GLU A 459 16.08 7.81 23.42
C GLU A 459 16.45 6.95 24.63
N THR A 460 15.71 7.09 25.74
CA THR A 460 15.89 6.27 26.94
C THR A 460 15.51 4.82 26.64
N MET A 461 14.41 4.59 25.90
CA MET A 461 14.02 3.27 25.41
C MET A 461 15.10 2.65 24.54
N ALA A 462 15.65 3.42 23.59
CA ALA A 462 16.70 2.94 22.69
C ALA A 462 17.95 2.51 23.46
N THR A 463 18.41 3.30 24.42
CA THR A 463 19.67 3.08 25.14
C THR A 463 19.56 2.08 26.30
N SER A 464 18.46 2.12 27.05
CA SER A 464 18.29 1.34 28.29
C SER A 464 17.58 0.01 28.08
N VAL A 465 16.76 -0.13 27.03
CA VAL A 465 15.98 -1.34 26.75
C VAL A 465 16.40 -1.96 25.43
N ALA A 466 16.21 -1.27 24.31
CA ALA A 466 16.44 -1.84 22.97
C ALA A 466 17.90 -2.27 22.79
N LEU A 467 18.87 -1.41 23.10
CA LEU A 467 20.30 -1.73 22.95
C LEU A 467 20.72 -2.94 23.80
N GLN A 468 20.14 -3.11 24.99
CA GLN A 468 20.44 -4.27 25.84
C GLN A 468 19.87 -5.56 25.25
N LEU A 469 18.65 -5.49 24.71
CA LEU A 469 18.01 -6.60 24.01
C LEU A 469 18.77 -6.96 22.72
N GLU A 470 19.09 -5.98 21.89
CA GLU A 470 19.83 -6.15 20.63
C GLU A 470 21.18 -6.85 20.85
N LYS A 471 21.95 -6.43 21.87
CA LYS A 471 23.23 -7.07 22.22
C LYS A 471 23.08 -8.56 22.53
N GLN A 472 22.00 -8.95 23.21
CA GLN A 472 21.74 -10.36 23.51
C GLN A 472 21.26 -11.11 22.26
N PHE A 473 20.44 -10.48 21.42
CA PHE A 473 19.92 -11.08 20.19
C PHE A 473 20.99 -11.27 19.12
N GLN A 474 22.00 -10.40 19.04
CA GLN A 474 23.15 -10.58 18.14
C GLN A 474 23.94 -11.88 18.39
N THR A 475 23.78 -12.51 19.56
CA THR A 475 24.40 -13.80 19.86
C THR A 475 23.68 -15.01 19.25
N ILE A 476 22.48 -14.80 18.67
CA ILE A 476 21.66 -15.87 18.12
C ILE A 476 22.13 -16.18 16.68
N PRO A 477 22.40 -17.45 16.36
CA PRO A 477 22.84 -17.84 15.02
C PRO A 477 21.72 -17.72 13.97
N GLY A 478 22.10 -17.37 12.74
CA GLY A 478 21.19 -17.27 11.59
C GLY A 478 20.33 -16.00 11.57
N LEU A 479 20.74 -14.97 12.31
CA LEU A 479 20.09 -13.66 12.35
C LEU A 479 20.65 -12.77 11.24
N ASN A 480 19.79 -12.32 10.32
CA ASN A 480 20.17 -11.52 9.16
C ASN A 480 20.01 -10.01 9.44
N LEU A 481 18.87 -9.61 10.00
CA LEU A 481 18.57 -8.20 10.30
C LEU A 481 17.93 -8.04 11.68
N ILE A 482 18.39 -7.02 12.42
CA ILE A 482 17.73 -6.51 13.62
C ILE A 482 17.28 -5.09 13.33
N SER A 483 16.00 -4.82 13.56
CA SER A 483 15.43 -3.48 13.47
C SER A 483 14.67 -3.15 14.74
N SER A 484 14.96 -2.02 15.38
CA SER A 484 14.21 -1.55 16.55
C SER A 484 13.48 -0.24 16.26
N THR A 485 12.22 -0.20 16.68
CA THR A 485 11.39 1.01 16.65
C THR A 485 11.10 1.43 18.08
N ASN A 486 11.59 2.60 18.47
CA ASN A 486 11.49 3.13 19.82
C ASN A 486 10.49 4.29 19.85
N THR A 487 9.53 4.23 20.76
CA THR A 487 8.50 5.25 20.97
C THR A 487 8.40 5.56 22.46
N LEU A 488 7.55 6.52 22.84
CA LEU A 488 7.39 6.91 24.24
C LEU A 488 6.90 5.71 25.08
N GLY A 489 7.79 5.22 25.94
CA GLY A 489 7.56 4.12 26.87
C GLY A 489 7.44 2.72 26.26
N ALA A 490 7.69 2.54 24.96
CA ALA A 490 7.60 1.25 24.29
C ALA A 490 8.67 1.08 23.21
N THR A 491 9.19 -0.14 23.07
CA THR A 491 10.09 -0.54 22.00
C THR A 491 9.63 -1.86 21.36
N SER A 492 9.75 -1.91 20.04
CA SER A 492 9.50 -3.11 19.24
C SER A 492 10.79 -3.46 18.50
N VAL A 493 11.32 -4.66 18.74
CA VAL A 493 12.52 -5.19 18.07
C VAL A 493 12.10 -6.32 17.14
N THR A 494 12.30 -6.13 15.84
CA THR A 494 12.06 -7.11 14.80
C THR A 494 13.37 -7.84 14.49
N LEU A 495 13.33 -9.17 14.60
CA LEU A 495 14.43 -10.10 14.35
C LEU A 495 14.10 -10.89 13.09
N GLU A 496 14.85 -10.68 12.03
CA GLU A 496 14.73 -11.42 10.77
C GLU A 496 15.88 -12.43 10.67
N PHE A 497 15.51 -13.70 10.49
CA PHE A 497 16.45 -14.81 10.35
C PHE A 497 16.59 -15.23 8.89
N ASP A 498 17.59 -16.07 8.60
CA ASP A 498 17.80 -16.65 7.27
C ASP A 498 16.59 -17.53 6.84
N GLU A 499 16.24 -17.52 5.55
CA GLU A 499 15.04 -18.18 4.98
C GLU A 499 14.93 -19.70 5.29
N GLY A 500 16.03 -20.37 5.63
CA GLY A 500 16.07 -21.79 6.00
C GLY A 500 16.02 -22.08 7.50
N ARG A 501 15.94 -21.06 8.37
CA ARG A 501 15.92 -21.22 9.82
C ARG A 501 14.51 -21.58 10.31
N ASP A 502 14.40 -22.65 11.08
CA ASP A 502 13.14 -23.01 11.75
C ASP A 502 12.76 -21.93 12.78
N ILE A 503 11.59 -21.33 12.58
CA ILE A 503 11.03 -20.28 13.44
C ILE A 503 10.75 -20.74 14.87
N ASN A 504 10.47 -22.03 15.09
CA ASN A 504 10.26 -22.60 16.42
C ASN A 504 11.57 -22.69 17.19
N ILE A 505 12.65 -23.11 16.52
CA ILE A 505 13.99 -23.16 17.12
C ILE A 505 14.49 -21.73 17.38
N ALA A 506 14.33 -20.82 16.41
CA ALA A 506 14.67 -19.42 16.60
C ALA A 506 13.90 -18.78 17.77
N ALA A 507 12.62 -19.12 17.95
CA ALA A 507 11.81 -18.64 19.07
C ALA A 507 12.34 -19.11 20.44
N LEU A 508 12.80 -20.36 20.54
CA LEU A 508 13.43 -20.88 21.76
C LEU A 508 14.74 -20.12 22.06
N ASP A 509 15.56 -19.85 21.04
CA ASP A 509 16.80 -19.08 21.21
C ASP A 509 16.53 -17.63 21.63
N VAL A 510 15.50 -16.99 21.04
CA VAL A 510 15.07 -15.63 21.43
C VAL A 510 14.58 -15.62 22.87
N GLN A 511 13.80 -16.61 23.29
CA GLN A 511 13.36 -16.74 24.68
C GLN A 511 14.56 -16.89 25.64
N ALA A 512 15.54 -17.72 25.29
CA ALA A 512 16.75 -17.88 26.08
C ALA A 512 17.60 -16.58 26.12
N ALA A 513 17.66 -15.83 25.03
CA ALA A 513 18.31 -14.52 24.99
C ALA A 513 17.59 -13.47 25.84
N LEU A 514 16.25 -13.45 25.82
CA LEU A 514 15.42 -12.61 26.68
C LEU A 514 15.66 -12.90 28.17
N LEU A 515 15.71 -14.17 28.56
CA LEU A 515 16.01 -14.57 29.93
C LEU A 515 17.41 -14.12 30.37
N ARG A 516 18.41 -14.17 29.47
CA ARG A 516 19.75 -13.62 29.73
C ARG A 516 19.74 -12.10 29.85
N ALA A 517 18.96 -11.42 29.01
CA ALA A 517 18.83 -9.96 28.99
C ALA A 517 18.11 -9.41 30.25
N SER A 518 17.24 -10.21 30.88
CA SER A 518 16.41 -9.76 32.02
C SER A 518 17.20 -9.07 33.13
N ARG A 519 18.43 -9.52 33.41
CA ARG A 519 19.33 -8.94 34.43
C ARG A 519 19.92 -7.58 34.04
N SER A 520 20.01 -7.29 32.75
CA SER A 520 20.52 -6.02 32.22
C SER A 520 19.43 -4.99 31.94
N LEU A 521 18.15 -5.38 32.05
CA LEU A 521 17.02 -4.47 31.86
C LEU A 521 16.75 -3.66 33.13
N PRO A 522 16.21 -2.43 33.01
CA PRO A 522 15.81 -1.62 34.17
C PRO A 522 14.81 -2.35 35.08
N GLN A 523 14.99 -2.25 36.40
CA GLN A 523 14.08 -2.85 37.38
C GLN A 523 12.70 -2.18 37.43
N ASP A 524 12.58 -0.96 36.88
CA ASP A 524 11.32 -0.21 36.82
C ASP A 524 10.34 -0.72 35.76
N MET A 525 10.72 -1.71 34.96
CA MET A 525 9.83 -2.38 34.02
C MET A 525 8.81 -3.25 34.76
N THR A 526 7.53 -2.83 34.77
CA THR A 526 6.44 -3.58 35.41
C THR A 526 5.99 -4.79 34.61
N THR A 527 6.21 -4.79 33.29
CA THR A 527 5.91 -5.92 32.41
C THR A 527 7.20 -6.44 31.75
N PRO A 528 7.49 -7.75 31.86
CA PRO A 528 8.66 -8.32 31.20
C PRO A 528 8.50 -8.25 29.68
N PRO A 529 9.61 -8.18 28.92
CA PRO A 529 9.55 -8.27 27.47
C PRO A 529 8.88 -9.58 27.02
N SER A 530 8.09 -9.48 25.96
CA SER A 530 7.43 -10.62 25.32
C SER A 530 7.85 -10.73 23.87
N TYR A 531 7.68 -11.90 23.26
CA TYR A 531 7.93 -12.10 21.85
C TYR A 531 6.76 -12.80 21.17
N ARG A 532 6.63 -12.59 19.87
CA ARG A 532 5.69 -13.30 19.01
C ARG A 532 6.33 -13.62 17.67
N LYS A 533 5.93 -14.73 17.07
CA LYS A 533 6.25 -15.04 15.68
C LYS A 533 5.40 -14.14 14.79
N VAL A 534 5.98 -13.57 13.75
CA VAL A 534 5.25 -12.74 12.79
C VAL A 534 5.06 -13.55 11.53
N ASN A 535 3.81 -13.87 11.19
CA ASN A 535 3.46 -14.41 9.89
C ASN A 535 2.53 -13.43 9.14
N PRO A 536 2.83 -13.06 7.88
CA PRO A 536 1.93 -12.25 7.04
C PRO A 536 0.51 -12.82 6.91
N ALA A 537 0.35 -14.14 7.08
CA ALA A 537 -0.93 -14.83 7.08
C ALA A 537 -1.72 -14.73 8.42
N ASP A 538 -1.11 -14.18 9.48
CA ASP A 538 -1.72 -14.03 10.83
C ASP A 538 -2.66 -12.84 10.92
N ALA A 539 -3.30 -12.39 9.84
CA ALA A 539 -4.32 -11.35 9.97
C ALA A 539 -5.60 -11.93 10.62
N PRO A 540 -6.33 -11.12 11.42
CA PRO A 540 -7.48 -11.62 12.16
C PRO A 540 -8.57 -12.14 11.22
N VAL A 541 -9.16 -13.28 11.58
CA VAL A 541 -10.16 -13.99 10.77
C VAL A 541 -11.57 -13.46 11.00
N LEU A 542 -11.84 -13.00 12.22
CA LEU A 542 -13.09 -12.40 12.65
C LEU A 542 -12.78 -11.36 13.72
N VAL A 543 -13.51 -10.25 13.68
CA VAL A 543 -13.42 -9.21 14.69
C VAL A 543 -14.81 -9.01 15.30
N ILE A 544 -14.88 -8.84 16.61
CA ILE A 544 -16.13 -8.65 17.35
C ILE A 544 -16.04 -7.34 18.11
N ALA A 545 -16.95 -6.41 17.86
CA ALA A 545 -17.10 -5.19 18.65
C ALA A 545 -18.07 -5.45 19.81
N LEU A 546 -17.68 -5.04 21.02
CA LEU A 546 -18.53 -4.95 22.19
C LEU A 546 -18.92 -3.49 22.40
N THR A 547 -20.21 -3.21 22.43
CA THR A 547 -20.76 -1.90 22.79
C THR A 547 -21.81 -2.03 23.88
N SER A 548 -21.94 -1.03 24.74
CA SER A 548 -22.98 -0.97 25.77
C SER A 548 -23.35 0.48 26.07
N PRO A 549 -24.64 0.85 26.05
CA PRO A 549 -25.06 2.22 26.36
C PRO A 549 -25.09 2.50 27.89
N SER A 550 -25.08 1.47 28.73
CA SER A 550 -25.29 1.60 30.19
C SER A 550 -24.16 1.07 31.06
N LEU A 551 -23.19 0.33 30.51
CA LEU A 551 -22.02 -0.14 31.27
C LEU A 551 -20.82 0.76 31.05
N ASN A 552 -20.00 0.91 32.08
CA ASN A 552 -18.73 1.59 31.94
C ASN A 552 -17.78 0.76 31.08
N LEU A 553 -16.86 1.44 30.38
CA LEU A 553 -15.90 0.75 29.52
C LEU A 553 -14.98 -0.21 30.29
N SER A 554 -14.72 0.03 31.57
CA SER A 554 -13.96 -0.90 32.41
C SER A 554 -14.71 -2.21 32.63
N ASP A 555 -15.98 -2.14 33.01
CA ASP A 555 -16.78 -3.35 33.23
C ASP A 555 -16.92 -4.14 31.92
N LEU A 556 -17.08 -3.43 30.80
CA LEU A 556 -17.10 -4.04 29.47
C LEU A 556 -15.77 -4.70 29.13
N ASN A 557 -14.64 -4.11 29.54
CA ASN A 557 -13.30 -4.68 29.36
C ASN A 557 -13.15 -5.96 30.18
N ASP A 558 -13.67 -5.99 31.40
CA ASP A 558 -13.56 -7.15 32.28
C ASP A 558 -14.30 -8.36 31.72
N TYR A 559 -15.47 -8.16 31.12
CA TYR A 559 -16.14 -9.23 30.35
C TYR A 559 -15.33 -9.66 29.13
N ALA A 560 -14.71 -8.73 28.40
CA ALA A 560 -13.87 -9.06 27.26
C ALA A 560 -12.63 -9.88 27.65
N GLU A 561 -11.96 -9.47 28.74
CA GLU A 561 -10.67 -9.99 29.17
C GLU A 561 -10.77 -11.27 30.00
N HIS A 562 -11.75 -11.37 30.90
CA HIS A 562 -11.86 -12.49 31.83
C HIS A 562 -12.89 -13.55 31.42
N LEU A 563 -13.89 -13.20 30.61
CA LEU A 563 -14.92 -14.15 30.15
C LEU A 563 -14.73 -14.52 28.67
N LEU A 564 -14.80 -13.53 27.77
CA LEU A 564 -14.88 -13.79 26.33
C LEU A 564 -13.55 -14.26 25.74
N SER A 565 -12.45 -13.55 26.03
CA SER A 565 -11.14 -13.88 25.47
C SER A 565 -10.69 -15.31 25.83
N PRO A 566 -10.72 -15.75 27.11
CA PRO A 566 -10.35 -17.12 27.46
C PRO A 566 -11.30 -18.15 26.85
N THR A 567 -12.62 -17.89 26.86
CA THR A 567 -13.60 -18.85 26.34
C THR A 567 -13.47 -19.03 24.83
N ILE A 568 -13.31 -17.95 24.06
CA ILE A 568 -13.10 -18.02 22.60
C ILE A 568 -11.76 -18.67 22.26
N ALA A 569 -10.72 -18.45 23.06
CA ALA A 569 -9.41 -19.07 22.86
C ALA A 569 -9.42 -20.59 23.04
N THR A 570 -10.42 -21.17 23.73
CA THR A 570 -10.58 -22.63 23.84
C THR A 570 -11.17 -23.30 22.60
N LEU A 571 -11.69 -22.52 21.64
CA LEU A 571 -12.29 -23.05 20.42
C LEU A 571 -11.22 -23.64 19.49
N ASP A 572 -11.53 -24.78 18.89
CA ASP A 572 -10.62 -25.48 17.99
C ASP A 572 -10.21 -24.59 16.80
N GLY A 573 -8.91 -24.53 16.55
CA GLY A 573 -8.30 -23.69 15.52
C GLY A 573 -8.16 -22.19 15.86
N VAL A 574 -8.58 -21.72 17.03
CA VAL A 574 -8.26 -20.36 17.52
C VAL A 574 -6.86 -20.35 18.15
N ALA A 575 -6.02 -19.39 17.76
CA ALA A 575 -4.68 -19.22 18.31
C ALA A 575 -4.67 -18.25 19.49
N GLN A 576 -5.29 -17.08 19.32
CA GLN A 576 -5.34 -16.04 20.33
C GLN A 576 -6.46 -15.04 20.03
N VAL A 577 -6.86 -14.30 21.05
CA VAL A 577 -7.82 -13.20 20.96
C VAL A 577 -7.16 -11.93 21.50
N ASN A 578 -6.93 -10.96 20.61
CA ASN A 578 -6.36 -9.67 21.00
C ASN A 578 -7.48 -8.66 21.26
N ILE A 579 -7.38 -7.93 22.37
CA ILE A 579 -8.36 -6.93 22.76
C ILE A 579 -7.81 -5.55 22.42
N PHE A 580 -8.57 -4.77 21.66
CA PHE A 580 -8.28 -3.40 21.27
C PHE A 580 -9.23 -2.43 21.96
N GLY A 581 -8.73 -1.22 22.25
CA GLY A 581 -9.49 -0.23 23.02
C GLY A 581 -9.60 -0.56 24.51
N GLN A 582 -8.67 -1.37 25.05
CA GLN A 582 -8.69 -1.81 26.45
C GLN A 582 -8.80 -0.63 27.44
N LYS A 583 -9.65 -0.83 28.44
CA LYS A 583 -9.94 0.12 29.52
C LYS A 583 -9.89 -0.55 30.88
N ARG A 584 -8.75 -1.18 31.20
CA ARG A 584 -8.52 -1.82 32.49
C ARG A 584 -8.68 -0.83 33.63
N PHE A 585 -9.45 -1.21 34.64
CA PHE A 585 -9.60 -0.45 35.87
C PHE A 585 -8.24 -0.20 36.52
N ALA A 586 -7.98 1.04 36.92
CA ALA A 586 -6.84 1.40 37.75
C ALA A 586 -7.17 2.60 38.62
N VAL A 587 -6.82 2.53 39.90
CA VAL A 587 -6.90 3.69 40.79
C VAL A 587 -5.78 4.66 40.44
N ARG A 588 -6.14 5.85 39.98
CA ARG A 588 -5.18 6.89 39.60
C ARG A 588 -4.95 7.86 40.76
N VAL A 589 -3.72 7.86 41.27
CA VAL A 589 -3.26 8.78 42.31
C VAL A 589 -2.55 9.97 41.66
N ARG A 590 -3.19 11.14 41.64
CA ARG A 590 -2.60 12.39 41.16
C ARG A 590 -2.02 13.17 42.33
N VAL A 591 -0.72 13.07 42.49
CA VAL A 591 0.02 13.72 43.57
C VAL A 591 -0.08 15.25 43.44
N LEU A 592 -0.29 15.93 44.58
CA LEU A 592 -0.28 17.39 44.68
C LEU A 592 1.06 17.84 45.30
N PRO A 593 2.04 18.34 44.50
CA PRO A 593 3.38 18.64 45.00
C PRO A 593 3.40 19.69 46.12
N GLU A 594 2.52 20.68 46.03
CA GLU A 594 2.37 21.73 47.05
C GLU A 594 1.90 21.17 48.40
N ALA A 595 0.96 20.22 48.37
CA ALA A 595 0.41 19.58 49.57
C ALA A 595 1.39 18.61 50.24
N LEU A 596 2.25 17.94 49.45
CA LEU A 596 3.37 17.14 49.94
C LEU A 596 4.42 18.02 50.61
N SER A 597 4.85 19.09 49.92
CA SER A 597 5.85 20.04 50.42
C SER A 597 5.42 20.69 51.73
N ALA A 598 4.17 21.15 51.81
CA ALA A 598 3.61 21.76 53.03
C ALA A 598 3.61 20.83 54.25
N ARG A 599 3.67 19.50 54.04
CA ARG A 599 3.68 18.48 55.09
C ARG A 599 5.04 17.80 55.25
N ASN A 600 6.06 18.28 54.54
CA ASN A 600 7.40 17.68 54.49
C ASN A 600 7.37 16.18 54.14
N ILE A 601 6.48 15.75 53.23
CA ILE A 601 6.41 14.34 52.78
C ILE A 601 7.07 14.27 51.40
N SER A 602 7.99 13.34 51.21
CA SER A 602 8.65 13.14 49.91
C SER A 602 7.82 12.25 48.99
N LEU A 603 8.07 12.33 47.68
CA LEU A 603 7.44 11.44 46.71
C LEU A 603 7.84 9.97 46.94
N ASP A 604 9.06 9.73 47.43
CA ASP A 604 9.56 8.39 47.75
C ASP A 604 8.84 7.79 48.96
N GLU A 605 8.57 8.59 49.99
CA GLU A 605 7.78 8.18 51.16
C GLU A 605 6.36 7.81 50.75
N LEU A 606 5.75 8.61 49.87
CA LEU A 606 4.44 8.32 49.27
C LEU A 606 4.45 7.00 48.48
N ASN A 607 5.47 6.79 47.63
CA ASN A 607 5.60 5.58 46.83
C ASN A 607 5.82 4.33 47.72
N ALA A 608 6.61 4.45 48.78
CA ALA A 608 6.81 3.39 49.77
C ALA A 608 5.51 3.03 50.50
N ALA A 609 4.73 4.03 50.92
CA ALA A 609 3.43 3.81 51.56
C ALA A 609 2.44 3.09 50.62
N LEU A 610 2.38 3.50 49.35
CA LEU A 610 1.53 2.84 48.34
C LEU A 610 1.96 1.38 48.09
N LYS A 611 3.26 1.10 48.02
CA LYS A 611 3.80 -0.27 47.87
C LYS A 611 3.47 -1.14 49.09
N ALA A 612 3.61 -0.60 50.30
CA ALA A 612 3.31 -1.32 51.54
C ALA A 612 1.82 -1.63 51.70
N ALA A 613 0.94 -0.72 51.26
CA ALA A 613 -0.51 -0.86 51.38
C ALA A 613 -1.10 -2.01 50.55
N ASN A 614 -0.42 -2.39 49.46
CA ASN A 614 -0.93 -3.41 48.53
C ASN A 614 -0.12 -4.72 48.57
N ALA A 615 0.63 -4.97 49.65
CA ALA A 615 1.35 -6.22 49.82
C ALA A 615 0.39 -7.37 50.13
N ASN A 616 0.32 -8.41 49.28
CA ASN A 616 -0.45 -9.63 49.53
C ASN A 616 0.41 -10.69 50.25
N THR A 617 0.97 -10.34 51.41
CA THR A 617 1.88 -11.22 52.15
C THR A 617 1.07 -12.23 52.98
N PRO A 618 1.31 -13.55 52.84
CA PRO A 618 0.72 -14.55 53.72
C PRO A 618 1.15 -14.30 55.18
N VAL A 619 0.19 -14.25 56.10
CA VAL A 619 0.45 -13.94 57.52
C VAL A 619 0.83 -15.21 58.30
N GLY A 620 0.51 -16.39 57.77
CA GLY A 620 0.84 -17.69 58.35
C GLY A 620 -0.39 -18.47 58.82
N THR A 621 -0.16 -19.56 59.54
CA THR A 621 -1.20 -20.41 60.13
C THR A 621 -1.00 -20.50 61.64
N LEU A 622 -2.10 -20.55 62.38
CA LEU A 622 -2.12 -20.89 63.80
C LEU A 622 -2.46 -22.36 63.92
N GLU A 623 -1.52 -23.17 64.40
CA GLU A 623 -1.72 -24.59 64.64
C GLU A 623 -2.06 -24.84 66.12
N GLY A 624 -3.23 -25.43 66.36
CA GLY A 624 -3.64 -25.92 67.66
C GLY A 624 -3.85 -27.43 67.64
N PRO A 625 -3.97 -28.08 68.81
CA PRO A 625 -4.09 -29.54 68.92
C PRO A 625 -5.37 -30.14 68.32
N LYS A 626 -6.35 -29.32 67.92
CA LYS A 626 -7.63 -29.76 67.31
C LYS A 626 -7.94 -29.13 65.95
N GLN A 627 -7.24 -28.07 65.55
CA GLN A 627 -7.47 -27.38 64.27
C GLN A 627 -6.29 -26.49 63.88
N THR A 628 -6.14 -26.27 62.58
CA THR A 628 -5.21 -25.28 62.00
C THR A 628 -6.02 -24.15 61.37
N MET A 629 -5.74 -22.90 61.72
CA MET A 629 -6.43 -21.72 61.21
C MET A 629 -5.47 -20.86 60.38
N THR A 630 -5.81 -20.55 59.14
CA THR A 630 -5.03 -19.63 58.30
C THR A 630 -5.35 -18.18 58.67
N LEU A 631 -4.32 -17.40 58.99
CA LEU A 631 -4.46 -15.98 59.28
C LEU A 631 -4.44 -15.17 57.98
N GLN A 632 -5.47 -14.35 57.78
CA GLN A 632 -5.53 -13.38 56.69
C GLN A 632 -5.75 -11.99 57.27
N ALA A 633 -4.67 -11.19 57.35
CA ALA A 633 -4.73 -9.84 57.92
C ALA A 633 -4.70 -8.72 56.85
N ASN A 634 -4.30 -9.03 55.62
CA ASN A 634 -4.11 -8.00 54.60
C ASN A 634 -5.41 -7.71 53.85
N LYS A 635 -5.97 -6.53 54.10
CA LYS A 635 -7.09 -5.98 53.33
C LYS A 635 -6.52 -5.30 52.08
N GLN A 636 -6.66 -5.95 50.91
CA GLN A 636 -6.34 -5.31 49.64
C GLN A 636 -7.31 -4.15 49.37
N LEU A 637 -6.77 -2.98 49.04
CA LEU A 637 -7.55 -1.80 48.70
C LEU A 637 -8.06 -1.94 47.25
N ARG A 638 -9.37 -1.81 47.03
CA ARG A 638 -10.00 -2.13 45.74
C ARG A 638 -10.41 -0.94 44.89
N ASN A 639 -10.65 0.21 45.52
CA ASN A 639 -11.19 1.40 44.86
C ASN A 639 -10.53 2.67 45.39
N ALA A 640 -10.74 3.79 44.70
CA ALA A 640 -10.17 5.08 45.04
C ALA A 640 -10.55 5.54 46.45
N ALA A 641 -11.76 5.25 46.92
CA ALA A 641 -12.21 5.64 48.26
C ALA A 641 -11.39 4.94 49.36
N GLU A 642 -11.08 3.65 49.19
CA GLU A 642 -10.22 2.90 50.10
C GLU A 642 -8.77 3.40 50.06
N PHE A 643 -8.24 3.71 48.88
CA PHE A 643 -6.90 4.30 48.75
C PHE A 643 -6.83 5.71 49.36
N ALA A 644 -7.89 6.51 49.25
CA ALA A 644 -7.94 7.87 49.81
C ALA A 644 -7.74 7.90 51.34
N GLU A 645 -8.15 6.84 52.04
CA GLU A 645 -8.00 6.69 53.49
C GLU A 645 -6.63 6.18 53.93
N LEU A 646 -5.76 5.76 52.99
CA LEU A 646 -4.44 5.22 53.29
C LEU A 646 -3.58 6.25 54.03
N ILE A 647 -2.99 5.85 55.15
CA ILE A 647 -2.06 6.68 55.91
C ILE A 647 -0.70 6.65 55.20
N VAL A 648 -0.24 7.82 54.75
CA VAL A 648 1.05 7.96 54.06
C VAL A 648 2.18 8.21 55.05
N SER A 649 1.96 9.08 56.03
CA SER A 649 2.96 9.45 57.04
C SER A 649 2.27 9.88 58.33
N ASN A 650 2.99 9.85 59.45
CA ASN A 650 2.53 10.40 60.72
C ASN A 650 3.46 11.55 61.11
N ARG A 651 2.95 12.79 61.06
CA ARG A 651 3.72 14.00 61.40
C ARG A 651 3.14 14.58 62.69
N SER A 652 3.97 14.63 63.73
CA SER A 652 3.61 15.24 65.02
C SER A 652 2.33 14.67 65.66
N GLY A 653 2.08 13.36 65.50
CA GLY A 653 0.91 12.68 66.05
C GLY A 653 -0.35 12.74 65.19
N ASN A 654 -0.32 13.49 64.08
CA ASN A 654 -1.43 13.55 63.13
C ASN A 654 -1.16 12.64 61.92
N PRO A 655 -1.99 11.61 61.67
CA PRO A 655 -1.87 10.79 60.47
C PRO A 655 -2.26 11.61 59.24
N VAL A 656 -1.34 11.72 58.28
CA VAL A 656 -1.60 12.32 56.97
C VAL A 656 -2.09 11.23 56.03
N ARG A 657 -3.30 11.40 55.49
CA ARG A 657 -3.90 10.44 54.56
C ARG A 657 -3.57 10.78 53.12
N LEU A 658 -3.74 9.81 52.23
CA LEU A 658 -3.47 9.97 50.81
C LEU A 658 -4.31 11.10 50.20
N ARG A 659 -5.58 11.24 50.60
CA ARG A 659 -6.45 12.33 50.16
C ARG A 659 -5.95 13.74 50.52
N ASP A 660 -5.11 13.86 51.56
CA ASP A 660 -4.60 15.16 52.02
C ASP A 660 -3.44 15.66 51.13
N VAL A 661 -2.84 14.74 50.36
CA VAL A 661 -1.62 14.98 49.56
C VAL A 661 -1.76 14.58 48.08
N ALA A 662 -2.84 13.92 47.69
CA ALA A 662 -3.12 13.50 46.32
C ALA A 662 -4.62 13.44 46.03
N GLN A 663 -4.99 13.66 44.77
CA GLN A 663 -6.34 13.36 44.27
C GLN A 663 -6.38 11.88 43.84
N VAL A 664 -7.29 11.11 44.43
CA VAL A 664 -7.44 9.68 44.15
C VAL A 664 -8.76 9.48 43.43
N GLU A 665 -8.71 8.95 42.22
CA GLU A 665 -9.89 8.72 41.37
C GLU A 665 -9.88 7.30 40.78
N ASP A 666 -11.06 6.72 40.64
CA ASP A 666 -11.25 5.48 39.87
C ASP A 666 -11.11 5.82 38.38
N SER A 667 -10.17 5.17 37.72
CA SER A 667 -9.81 5.51 36.34
C SER A 667 -9.37 4.28 35.57
N TYR A 668 -8.74 4.51 34.43
CA TYR A 668 -8.17 3.46 33.58
C TYR A 668 -6.65 3.48 33.65
N GLU A 669 -6.01 2.32 33.54
CA GLU A 669 -4.54 2.18 33.45
C GLU A 669 -3.98 3.14 32.39
N THR A 670 -4.57 3.13 31.19
CA THR A 670 -4.25 4.06 30.10
C THR A 670 -5.49 4.82 29.63
N VAL A 671 -5.46 6.15 29.76
CA VAL A 671 -6.48 7.06 29.20
C VAL A 671 -6.19 7.47 27.75
N LYS A 672 -4.98 7.19 27.25
CA LYS A 672 -4.51 7.59 25.92
C LYS A 672 -5.07 6.73 24.78
N THR A 673 -5.65 5.57 25.08
CA THR A 673 -6.26 4.67 24.10
C THR A 673 -7.75 5.00 23.97
N PHE A 674 -8.29 4.89 22.77
CA PHE A 674 -9.73 5.00 22.53
C PHE A 674 -10.12 3.98 21.46
N GLY A 675 -11.31 3.39 21.61
CA GLY A 675 -11.88 2.46 20.64
C GLY A 675 -13.32 2.85 20.39
N SER A 676 -13.71 2.94 19.12
CA SER A 676 -15.09 3.15 18.73
C SER A 676 -15.51 2.24 17.59
N PHE A 677 -16.80 1.93 17.58
CA PHE A 677 -17.46 1.15 16.54
C PHE A 677 -18.75 1.88 16.16
N ASN A 678 -18.85 2.31 14.90
CA ASN A 678 -19.98 3.08 14.38
C ASN A 678 -20.33 4.35 15.19
N GLY A 679 -19.33 4.99 15.82
CA GLY A 679 -19.51 6.20 16.62
C GLY A 679 -19.67 5.96 18.12
N ASP A 680 -20.02 4.74 18.55
CA ASP A 680 -20.14 4.37 19.95
C ASP A 680 -18.80 3.89 20.52
N ALA A 681 -18.51 4.20 21.78
CA ALA A 681 -17.32 3.69 22.46
C ALA A 681 -17.40 2.16 22.58
N SER A 682 -16.33 1.46 22.18
CA SER A 682 -16.35 0.01 22.03
C SER A 682 -15.03 -0.64 22.42
N ILE A 683 -15.14 -1.89 22.87
CA ILE A 683 -13.99 -2.77 23.06
C ILE A 683 -14.04 -3.85 21.97
N THR A 684 -12.94 -4.02 21.26
CA THR A 684 -12.91 -4.88 20.07
C THR A 684 -12.06 -6.11 20.33
N LEU A 685 -12.60 -7.30 20.08
CA LEU A 685 -11.86 -8.56 20.11
C LEU A 685 -11.52 -8.98 18.69
N ALA A 686 -10.23 -9.08 18.39
CA ALA A 686 -9.73 -9.62 17.13
C ALA A 686 -9.28 -11.07 17.34
N ILE A 687 -9.87 -11.97 16.57
CA ILE A 687 -9.66 -13.41 16.69
C ILE A 687 -8.66 -13.84 15.62
N PHE A 688 -7.61 -14.53 16.05
CA PHE A 688 -6.55 -15.05 15.21
C PHE A 688 -6.69 -16.57 15.15
N ARG A 689 -6.58 -17.15 13.95
CA ARG A 689 -6.56 -18.60 13.76
C ARG A 689 -5.16 -19.16 13.97
N GLN A 690 -5.07 -20.46 14.25
CA GLN A 690 -3.81 -21.18 14.16
C GLN A 690 -3.36 -21.29 12.68
N PRO A 691 -2.04 -21.29 12.39
CA PRO A 691 -1.52 -21.29 11.01
C PRO A 691 -2.08 -22.39 10.09
N ASP A 692 -2.36 -23.57 10.64
CA ASP A 692 -2.89 -24.73 9.90
C ASP A 692 -4.41 -24.90 10.01
N ALA A 693 -5.09 -24.02 10.76
CA ALA A 693 -6.53 -24.10 10.96
C ALA A 693 -7.30 -23.53 9.76
N ASN A 694 -8.39 -24.21 9.40
CA ASN A 694 -9.29 -23.76 8.34
C ASN A 694 -10.08 -22.51 8.80
N THR A 695 -9.91 -21.42 8.07
CA THR A 695 -10.51 -20.11 8.41
C THR A 695 -12.04 -20.19 8.51
N VAL A 696 -12.70 -20.88 7.58
CA VAL A 696 -14.17 -20.98 7.54
C VAL A 696 -14.68 -21.75 8.75
N LYS A 697 -14.03 -22.87 9.11
CA LYS A 697 -14.42 -23.68 10.28
C LYS A 697 -14.28 -22.92 11.58
N VAL A 698 -13.19 -22.16 11.75
CA VAL A 698 -12.96 -21.34 12.96
C VAL A 698 -14.03 -20.25 13.10
N VAL A 699 -14.32 -19.53 12.02
CA VAL A 699 -15.37 -18.50 12.05
C VAL A 699 -16.74 -19.10 12.36
N ASP A 700 -17.06 -20.28 11.80
CA ASP A 700 -18.32 -20.97 12.08
C ASP A 700 -18.42 -21.43 13.54
N ALA A 701 -17.33 -21.98 14.09
CA ALA A 701 -17.28 -22.38 15.49
C ALA A 701 -17.51 -21.18 16.43
N VAL A 702 -16.89 -20.02 16.14
CA VAL A 702 -17.11 -18.80 16.92
C VAL A 702 -18.54 -18.29 16.75
N ARG A 703 -19.07 -18.20 15.53
CA ARG A 703 -20.43 -17.73 15.25
C ARG A 703 -21.49 -18.61 15.89
N ALA A 704 -21.32 -19.93 15.89
CA ALA A 704 -22.24 -20.87 16.51
C ALA A 704 -22.35 -20.68 18.03
N ARG A 705 -21.26 -20.27 18.68
CA ARG A 705 -21.19 -20.00 20.13
C ARG A 705 -21.55 -18.57 20.50
N LEU A 706 -21.61 -17.66 19.54
CA LEU A 706 -21.90 -16.25 19.78
C LEU A 706 -23.24 -16.00 20.51
N PRO A 707 -24.35 -16.71 20.21
CA PRO A 707 -25.59 -16.58 20.97
C PRO A 707 -25.44 -17.00 22.45
N GLU A 708 -24.66 -18.04 22.72
CA GLU A 708 -24.37 -18.50 24.10
C GLU A 708 -23.56 -17.45 24.87
N PHE A 709 -22.55 -16.86 24.21
CA PHE A 709 -21.76 -15.77 24.81
C PHE A 709 -22.63 -14.54 25.07
N GLN A 710 -23.49 -14.17 24.13
CA GLN A 710 -24.41 -13.04 24.28
C GLN A 710 -25.41 -13.27 25.43
N ALA A 711 -25.80 -14.52 25.72
CA ALA A 711 -26.68 -14.86 26.83
C ALA A 711 -26.00 -14.80 28.22
N GLN A 712 -24.67 -14.94 28.28
CA GLN A 712 -23.88 -14.80 29.51
C GLN A 712 -23.57 -13.34 29.85
N LEU A 713 -23.78 -12.42 28.90
CA LEU A 713 -23.54 -11.00 29.07
C LEU A 713 -24.82 -10.27 29.53
N PRO A 714 -24.68 -9.13 30.22
CA PRO A 714 -25.82 -8.26 30.50
C PRO A 714 -26.53 -7.84 29.21
N GLN A 715 -27.87 -7.69 29.26
CA GLN A 715 -28.69 -7.35 28.09
C GLN A 715 -28.32 -6.04 27.40
N SER A 716 -27.62 -5.14 28.10
CA SER A 716 -27.13 -3.88 27.55
C SER A 716 -25.93 -4.05 26.62
N VAL A 717 -25.18 -5.15 26.74
CA VAL A 717 -24.00 -5.42 25.91
C VAL A 717 -24.44 -5.98 24.57
N ARG A 718 -23.96 -5.40 23.48
CA ARG A 718 -24.14 -5.91 22.13
C ARG A 718 -22.82 -6.40 21.56
N MET A 719 -22.79 -7.66 21.14
CA MET A 719 -21.68 -8.24 20.39
C MET A 719 -21.96 -8.14 18.88
N THR A 720 -21.19 -7.35 18.15
CA THR A 720 -21.34 -7.19 16.70
C THR A 720 -20.11 -7.74 15.97
N PRO A 721 -20.23 -8.87 15.25
CA PRO A 721 -19.14 -9.36 14.41
C PRO A 721 -18.98 -8.50 13.16
N PHE A 722 -17.74 -8.20 12.79
CA PHE A 722 -17.36 -7.48 11.57
C PHE A 722 -16.03 -7.99 11.02
N ASN A 723 -15.68 -7.56 9.79
CA ASN A 723 -14.45 -7.97 9.11
C ASN A 723 -14.28 -9.50 9.04
N ASP A 724 -15.34 -10.20 8.63
CA ASP A 724 -15.38 -11.65 8.52
C ASP A 724 -14.70 -12.13 7.22
N ARG A 725 -13.56 -12.80 7.36
CA ARG A 725 -12.78 -13.30 6.21
C ARG A 725 -13.39 -14.54 5.55
N SER A 726 -14.28 -15.26 6.23
CA SER A 726 -14.92 -16.46 5.66
C SER A 726 -15.84 -16.12 4.48
N VAL A 727 -16.40 -14.90 4.44
CA VAL A 727 -17.34 -14.49 3.37
C VAL A 727 -16.67 -14.50 2.00
N SER A 728 -15.47 -13.90 1.89
CA SER A 728 -14.73 -13.89 0.61
C SER A 728 -14.37 -15.30 0.15
N ILE A 729 -13.99 -16.17 1.09
CA ILE A 729 -13.62 -17.56 0.80
C ILE A 729 -14.86 -18.35 0.33
N ARG A 730 -16.00 -18.19 1.02
CA ARG A 730 -17.27 -18.83 0.62
C ARG A 730 -17.71 -18.38 -0.77
N ASN A 731 -17.58 -17.09 -1.08
CA ASN A 731 -17.93 -16.56 -2.40
C ASN A 731 -17.04 -17.15 -3.49
N ALA A 732 -15.73 -17.21 -3.26
CA ALA A 732 -14.79 -17.82 -4.21
C ALA A 732 -15.08 -19.32 -4.45
N LEU A 733 -15.39 -20.08 -3.39
CA LEU A 733 -15.80 -21.48 -3.52
C LEU A 733 -17.15 -21.62 -4.25
N HIS A 734 -18.10 -20.72 -3.98
CA HIS A 734 -19.40 -20.72 -4.66
C HIS A 734 -19.25 -20.46 -6.16
N ASP A 735 -18.40 -19.50 -6.55
CA ASP A 735 -18.11 -19.20 -7.96
C ASP A 735 -17.54 -20.43 -8.68
N VAL A 736 -16.62 -21.18 -8.06
CA VAL A 736 -16.11 -22.43 -8.63
C VAL A 736 -17.24 -23.46 -8.81
N THR A 737 -18.09 -23.66 -7.80
CA THR A 737 -19.21 -24.62 -7.91
C THR A 737 -20.24 -24.22 -8.97
N LEU A 738 -20.51 -22.92 -9.11
CA LEU A 738 -21.45 -22.39 -10.09
C LEU A 738 -20.89 -22.56 -11.50
N THR A 739 -19.58 -22.34 -11.69
CA THR A 739 -18.89 -22.56 -12.96
C THR A 739 -18.97 -24.03 -13.40
N ILE A 740 -18.78 -24.97 -12.46
CA ILE A 740 -18.94 -26.42 -12.73
C ILE A 740 -20.39 -26.77 -13.09
N LEU A 741 -21.38 -26.13 -12.45
CA LEU A 741 -22.80 -26.37 -12.72
C LEU A 741 -23.26 -25.77 -14.06
N PHE A 742 -22.66 -24.67 -14.51
CA PHE A 742 -22.99 -23.99 -15.77
C PHE A 742 -22.54 -24.77 -17.01
N LEU A 743 -21.49 -25.60 -16.88
CA LEU A 743 -21.00 -26.48 -17.95
C LEU A 743 -21.89 -27.72 -18.20
N ARG A 744 -22.96 -27.91 -17.42
CA ARG A 744 -23.86 -29.09 -17.49
C ARG A 744 -24.79 -29.12 -18.72
N ARG A 745 -24.70 -28.17 -19.65
CA ARG A 745 -25.62 -28.09 -20.80
C ARG A 745 -24.89 -27.70 -22.09
N PHE A 746 -24.50 -28.69 -22.90
CA PHE A 746 -24.54 -28.74 -24.39
C PHE A 746 -23.90 -30.07 -24.86
N VAL A 747 -24.58 -30.82 -25.75
CA VAL A 747 -24.34 -32.26 -26.02
C VAL A 747 -23.43 -32.55 -27.23
N ALA A 748 -22.75 -31.55 -27.80
CA ALA A 748 -21.64 -31.77 -28.75
C ALA A 748 -20.25 -31.60 -28.09
N THR A 749 -20.23 -31.35 -26.78
CA THR A 749 -19.08 -30.89 -25.98
C THR A 749 -18.64 -31.91 -24.92
N ALA A 750 -19.23 -33.12 -24.92
CA ALA A 750 -19.16 -34.06 -23.79
C ALA A 750 -17.74 -34.53 -23.44
N ILE A 751 -16.83 -34.63 -24.41
CA ILE A 751 -15.44 -35.07 -24.15
C ILE A 751 -14.67 -34.00 -23.35
N PRO A 752 -14.56 -32.73 -23.80
CA PRO A 752 -14.00 -31.65 -22.97
C PRO A 752 -14.75 -31.46 -21.64
N THR A 753 -16.09 -31.55 -21.64
CA THR A 753 -16.91 -31.38 -20.43
C THR A 753 -16.66 -32.47 -19.37
N LEU A 754 -16.26 -33.67 -19.77
CA LEU A 754 -15.92 -34.76 -18.84
C LEU A 754 -14.42 -34.78 -18.50
N SER A 755 -13.53 -34.44 -19.43
CA SER A 755 -12.09 -34.47 -19.17
C SER A 755 -11.65 -33.35 -18.21
N LEU A 756 -12.28 -32.18 -18.28
CA LEU A 756 -11.91 -31.03 -17.46
C LEU A 756 -12.17 -31.21 -15.96
N PRO A 757 -13.37 -31.64 -15.51
CA PRO A 757 -13.58 -31.91 -14.09
C PRO A 757 -12.65 -33.01 -13.57
N VAL A 758 -12.34 -34.02 -14.40
CA VAL A 758 -11.43 -35.11 -14.00
C VAL A 758 -10.01 -34.59 -13.77
N SER A 759 -9.46 -33.73 -14.66
CA SER A 759 -8.14 -33.15 -14.46
C SER A 759 -8.12 -32.21 -13.25
N LEU A 760 -9.17 -31.41 -13.07
CA LEU A 760 -9.29 -30.46 -11.96
C LEU A 760 -9.31 -31.15 -10.60
N VAL A 761 -10.15 -32.19 -10.48
CA VAL A 761 -10.27 -33.02 -9.29
C VAL A 761 -8.95 -33.79 -9.05
N GLY A 762 -8.28 -34.22 -10.12
CA GLY A 762 -6.93 -34.78 -10.06
C GLY A 762 -5.89 -33.80 -9.51
N ALA A 763 -5.89 -32.55 -9.99
CA ALA A 763 -4.98 -31.51 -9.51
C ALA A 763 -5.17 -31.22 -8.02
N ILE A 764 -6.43 -31.13 -7.56
CA ILE A 764 -6.76 -30.98 -6.13
C ILE A 764 -6.26 -32.17 -5.30
N SER A 765 -6.37 -33.39 -5.85
CA SER A 765 -5.84 -34.60 -5.18
C SER A 765 -4.32 -34.55 -5.00
N LEU A 766 -3.60 -34.04 -6.00
CA LEU A 766 -2.15 -33.88 -5.95
C LEU A 766 -1.74 -32.75 -5.01
N LEU A 767 -2.47 -31.63 -5.00
CA LEU A 767 -2.21 -30.53 -4.06
C LEU A 767 -2.30 -31.00 -2.62
N TRP A 768 -3.35 -31.74 -2.29
CA TRP A 768 -3.51 -32.32 -0.97
C TRP A 768 -2.37 -33.31 -0.64
N ALA A 769 -1.95 -34.14 -1.61
CA ALA A 769 -0.84 -35.08 -1.42
C ALA A 769 0.52 -34.39 -1.17
N PHE A 770 0.73 -33.20 -1.74
CA PHE A 770 1.93 -32.39 -1.51
C PHE A 770 1.82 -31.42 -0.32
N GLY A 771 0.68 -31.40 0.38
CA GLY A 771 0.47 -30.57 1.57
C GLY A 771 0.17 -29.09 1.27
N TYR A 772 -0.22 -28.77 0.03
CA TYR A 772 -0.64 -27.41 -0.35
C TYR A 772 -2.08 -27.11 0.10
N THR A 773 -2.42 -25.83 0.15
CA THR A 773 -3.74 -25.39 0.61
C THR A 773 -4.59 -24.89 -0.55
N LEU A 774 -5.90 -24.85 -0.36
CA LEU A 774 -6.80 -24.19 -1.31
C LEU A 774 -6.96 -22.72 -0.90
N ASP A 775 -6.14 -21.85 -1.47
CA ASP A 775 -6.17 -20.40 -1.30
C ASP A 775 -6.49 -19.63 -2.59
N ASN A 776 -6.57 -18.29 -2.50
CA ASN A 776 -6.91 -17.44 -3.65
C ASN A 776 -5.91 -17.52 -4.81
N ILE A 777 -4.61 -17.64 -4.52
CA ILE A 777 -3.56 -17.84 -5.53
C ILE A 777 -3.68 -19.24 -6.13
N SER A 778 -3.97 -20.23 -5.29
CA SER A 778 -4.18 -21.59 -5.75
C SER A 778 -5.36 -21.69 -6.71
N LEU A 779 -6.46 -21.01 -6.38
CA LEU A 779 -7.68 -20.92 -7.19
C LEU A 779 -7.42 -20.16 -8.48
N LEU A 780 -6.64 -19.07 -8.43
CA LEU A 780 -6.21 -18.36 -9.65
C LEU A 780 -5.40 -19.29 -10.58
N GLY A 781 -4.43 -20.02 -10.03
CA GLY A 781 -3.67 -21.03 -10.77
C GLY A 781 -4.57 -22.08 -11.39
N LEU A 782 -5.53 -22.59 -10.62
CA LEU A 782 -6.51 -23.56 -11.07
C LEU A 782 -7.40 -23.01 -12.22
N THR A 783 -7.88 -21.77 -12.11
CA THR A 783 -8.69 -21.13 -13.16
C THR A 783 -7.92 -20.92 -14.45
N LEU A 784 -6.63 -20.57 -14.36
CA LEU A 784 -5.77 -20.41 -15.52
C LEU A 784 -5.42 -21.77 -16.14
N ALA A 785 -5.15 -22.78 -15.31
CA ALA A 785 -4.88 -24.13 -15.75
C ALA A 785 -6.07 -24.76 -16.49
N VAL A 786 -7.31 -24.46 -16.07
CA VAL A 786 -8.51 -24.89 -16.81
C VAL A 786 -8.42 -24.42 -18.27
N GLY A 787 -8.08 -23.16 -18.54
CA GLY A 787 -7.94 -22.66 -19.91
C GLY A 787 -6.89 -23.41 -20.74
N LEU A 788 -5.76 -23.75 -20.12
CA LEU A 788 -4.65 -24.45 -20.77
C LEU A 788 -4.99 -25.92 -21.06
N VAL A 789 -5.64 -26.61 -20.11
CA VAL A 789 -6.05 -28.01 -20.28
C VAL A 789 -7.23 -28.14 -21.26
N VAL A 790 -8.14 -27.16 -21.31
CA VAL A 790 -9.23 -27.12 -22.30
C VAL A 790 -8.66 -27.12 -23.71
N ASP A 791 -7.67 -26.27 -23.98
CA ASP A 791 -7.10 -26.08 -25.33
C ASP A 791 -6.51 -27.39 -25.85
N ASP A 792 -5.68 -28.07 -25.05
CA ASP A 792 -5.09 -29.36 -25.43
C ASP A 792 -6.15 -30.44 -25.72
N ALA A 793 -7.23 -30.48 -24.92
CA ALA A 793 -8.33 -31.42 -25.12
C ALA A 793 -9.14 -31.12 -26.40
N ILE A 794 -9.37 -29.84 -26.70
CA ILE A 794 -10.06 -29.40 -27.92
C ILE A 794 -9.19 -29.71 -29.14
N VAL A 795 -7.90 -29.38 -29.13
CA VAL A 795 -6.99 -29.62 -30.25
C VAL A 795 -6.90 -31.12 -30.58
N MET A 796 -6.85 -32.00 -29.57
CA MET A 796 -6.88 -33.44 -29.81
C MET A 796 -8.21 -33.91 -30.41
N LEU A 797 -9.34 -33.44 -29.87
CA LEU A 797 -10.67 -33.81 -30.35
C LEU A 797 -10.91 -33.31 -31.79
N GLU A 798 -10.54 -32.07 -32.09
CA GLU A 798 -10.70 -31.47 -33.41
C GLU A 798 -9.86 -32.20 -34.46
N ASN A 799 -8.63 -32.61 -34.14
CA ASN A 799 -7.84 -33.39 -35.08
C ASN A 799 -8.45 -34.78 -35.34
N ILE A 800 -9.05 -35.42 -34.32
CA ILE A 800 -9.75 -36.71 -34.49
C ILE A 800 -11.02 -36.51 -35.33
N MET A 801 -11.84 -35.50 -35.00
CA MET A 801 -13.07 -35.19 -35.71
C MET A 801 -12.82 -34.87 -37.18
N ARG A 802 -11.75 -34.13 -37.49
CA ARG A 802 -11.33 -33.88 -38.87
C ARG A 802 -11.13 -35.17 -39.65
N HIS A 803 -10.56 -36.22 -39.06
CA HIS A 803 -10.40 -37.52 -39.74
C HIS A 803 -11.71 -38.27 -39.92
N VAL A 804 -12.63 -38.15 -38.95
CA VAL A 804 -13.98 -38.73 -39.03
C VAL A 804 -14.80 -38.08 -40.14
N GLU A 805 -14.73 -36.75 -40.28
CA GLU A 805 -15.39 -35.99 -41.35
C GLU A 805 -14.88 -36.37 -42.75
N HIS A 806 -13.61 -36.75 -42.88
CA HIS A 806 -13.03 -37.30 -44.12
C HIS A 806 -13.38 -38.78 -44.38
N GLY A 807 -14.34 -39.35 -43.64
CA GLY A 807 -14.86 -40.70 -43.86
C GLY A 807 -14.10 -41.83 -43.15
N MET A 808 -13.18 -41.52 -42.23
CA MET A 808 -12.48 -42.53 -41.44
C MET A 808 -13.34 -43.01 -40.27
N PRO A 809 -13.40 -44.33 -39.96
CA PRO A 809 -14.15 -44.81 -38.80
C PRO A 809 -13.55 -44.27 -37.48
N PRO A 810 -14.39 -43.91 -36.47
CA PRO A 810 -13.95 -43.18 -35.26
C PRO A 810 -12.79 -43.81 -34.50
N PHE A 811 -12.74 -45.14 -34.40
CA PHE A 811 -11.63 -45.83 -33.70
C PHE A 811 -10.29 -45.68 -34.43
N GLN A 812 -10.30 -45.73 -35.76
CA GLN A 812 -9.07 -45.53 -36.55
C GLN A 812 -8.67 -44.05 -36.59
N ALA A 813 -9.67 -43.16 -36.67
CA ALA A 813 -9.47 -41.72 -36.57
C ALA A 813 -8.83 -41.32 -35.22
N ALA A 814 -9.28 -41.91 -34.10
CA ALA A 814 -8.70 -41.67 -32.78
C ALA A 814 -7.22 -42.12 -32.71
N LEU A 815 -6.90 -43.30 -33.24
CA LEU A 815 -5.53 -43.82 -33.21
C LEU A 815 -4.58 -43.02 -34.09
N ARG A 816 -5.03 -42.58 -35.26
CA ARG A 816 -4.25 -41.74 -36.17
C ARG A 816 -4.11 -40.31 -35.63
N GLY A 817 -5.21 -39.72 -35.18
CA GLY A 817 -5.23 -38.37 -34.62
C GLY A 817 -4.36 -38.24 -33.37
N SER A 818 -4.35 -39.25 -32.49
CA SER A 818 -3.49 -39.25 -31.30
C SER A 818 -1.99 -39.33 -31.65
N ARG A 819 -1.61 -40.02 -32.73
CA ARG A 819 -0.21 -40.13 -33.18
C ARG A 819 0.32 -38.84 -33.77
N GLU A 820 -0.54 -38.08 -34.44
CA GLU A 820 -0.17 -36.83 -35.09
C GLU A 820 0.04 -35.70 -34.09
N VAL A 821 -0.80 -35.64 -33.04
CA VAL A 821 -0.84 -34.50 -32.12
C VAL A 821 -0.25 -34.82 -30.74
N GLY A 822 -0.19 -36.09 -30.32
CA GLY A 822 0.22 -36.48 -28.97
C GLY A 822 1.64 -36.04 -28.58
N PHE A 823 2.60 -36.11 -29.52
CA PHE A 823 3.95 -35.59 -29.27
C PHE A 823 3.96 -34.07 -29.12
N THR A 824 3.16 -33.37 -29.93
CA THR A 824 3.04 -31.91 -29.90
C THR A 824 2.46 -31.44 -28.57
N ILE A 825 1.39 -32.07 -28.07
CA ILE A 825 0.78 -31.74 -26.77
C ILE A 825 1.79 -31.94 -25.65
N ILE A 826 2.44 -33.11 -25.54
CA ILE A 826 3.46 -33.36 -24.50
C ILE A 826 4.59 -32.32 -24.55
N SER A 827 5.01 -31.93 -25.76
CA SER A 827 6.05 -30.91 -25.94
C SER A 827 5.58 -29.53 -25.49
N ILE A 828 4.34 -29.15 -25.78
CA ILE A 828 3.74 -27.87 -25.36
C ILE A 828 3.59 -27.85 -23.84
N SER A 829 2.99 -28.87 -23.23
CA SER A 829 2.81 -28.95 -21.78
C SER A 829 4.15 -28.94 -21.04
N THR A 830 5.16 -29.67 -21.53
CA THR A 830 6.52 -29.62 -20.94
C THR A 830 7.16 -28.24 -21.08
N SER A 831 6.93 -27.55 -22.21
CA SER A 831 7.44 -26.18 -22.41
C SER A 831 6.75 -25.19 -21.47
N LEU A 832 5.45 -25.36 -21.22
CA LEU A 832 4.69 -24.54 -20.28
C LEU A 832 5.23 -24.71 -18.85
N VAL A 833 5.47 -25.95 -18.40
CA VAL A 833 6.11 -26.20 -17.10
C VAL A 833 7.49 -25.51 -17.05
N ALA A 834 8.27 -25.58 -18.13
CA ALA A 834 9.57 -24.92 -18.20
C ALA A 834 9.50 -23.38 -18.10
N VAL A 835 8.43 -22.76 -18.60
CA VAL A 835 8.19 -21.31 -18.45
C VAL A 835 7.98 -20.91 -16.99
N PHE A 836 7.47 -21.81 -16.14
CA PHE A 836 7.25 -21.54 -14.72
C PHE A 836 8.45 -21.87 -13.82
N ILE A 837 9.46 -22.60 -14.31
CA ILE A 837 10.69 -22.92 -13.56
C ILE A 837 11.37 -21.67 -12.95
N PRO A 838 11.50 -20.52 -13.63
CA PRO A 838 12.08 -19.33 -13.03
C PRO A 838 11.36 -18.84 -11.76
N ILE A 839 10.05 -19.06 -11.65
CA ILE A 839 9.26 -18.67 -10.47
C ILE A 839 9.66 -19.52 -9.25
N PHE A 840 9.98 -20.81 -9.45
CA PHE A 840 10.47 -21.69 -8.38
C PHE A 840 11.78 -21.20 -7.74
N PHE A 841 12.60 -20.46 -8.49
CA PHE A 841 13.89 -19.95 -8.03
C PHE A 841 13.86 -18.48 -7.62
N MET A 842 12.68 -17.85 -7.61
CA MET A 842 12.55 -16.46 -7.17
C MET A 842 12.67 -16.39 -5.62
N PRO A 843 13.65 -15.64 -5.08
CA PRO A 843 13.81 -15.51 -3.62
C PRO A 843 12.76 -14.56 -3.02
N GLY A 844 12.63 -14.62 -1.69
CA GLY A 844 11.77 -13.74 -0.91
C GLY A 844 10.27 -14.03 -0.99
N VAL A 845 9.50 -13.21 -0.25
CA VAL A 845 8.06 -13.41 -0.02
C VAL A 845 7.25 -13.52 -1.32
N ILE A 846 7.60 -12.72 -2.34
CA ILE A 846 6.89 -12.71 -3.63
C ILE A 846 7.09 -14.05 -4.36
N GLY A 847 8.33 -14.53 -4.45
CA GLY A 847 8.61 -15.82 -5.08
C GLY A 847 7.90 -16.97 -4.39
N LEU A 848 7.83 -16.93 -3.06
CA LEU A 848 7.14 -17.93 -2.25
C LEU A 848 5.61 -17.90 -2.42
N LEU A 849 4.98 -16.73 -2.53
CA LEU A 849 3.55 -16.66 -2.86
C LEU A 849 3.25 -17.20 -4.27
N PHE A 850 4.11 -16.93 -5.26
CA PHE A 850 3.91 -17.42 -6.62
C PHE A 850 4.40 -18.85 -6.84
N HIS A 851 5.11 -19.44 -5.89
CA HIS A 851 5.55 -20.83 -5.94
C HIS A 851 4.36 -21.79 -5.96
N GLU A 852 3.36 -21.58 -5.10
CA GLU A 852 2.14 -22.40 -5.08
C GLU A 852 1.36 -22.28 -6.40
N PHE A 853 1.28 -21.07 -6.98
CA PHE A 853 0.73 -20.85 -8.33
C PHE A 853 1.45 -21.68 -9.40
N ALA A 854 2.79 -21.62 -9.43
CA ALA A 854 3.60 -22.34 -10.42
C ALA A 854 3.45 -23.86 -10.28
N VAL A 855 3.38 -24.37 -9.04
CA VAL A 855 3.14 -25.79 -8.75
C VAL A 855 1.77 -26.21 -9.28
N ILE A 856 0.72 -25.44 -9.02
CA ILE A 856 -0.65 -25.81 -9.40
C ILE A 856 -0.81 -25.88 -10.90
N VAL A 857 -0.31 -24.88 -11.62
CA VAL A 857 -0.37 -24.86 -13.09
C VAL A 857 0.49 -25.97 -13.70
N SER A 858 1.52 -26.46 -12.98
CA SER A 858 2.34 -27.59 -13.43
C SER A 858 1.72 -28.96 -13.10
N LEU A 859 0.92 -29.05 -12.04
CA LEU A 859 0.22 -30.28 -11.62
C LEU A 859 -1.08 -30.52 -12.39
N ALA A 860 -1.78 -29.44 -12.72
CA ALA A 860 -3.00 -29.44 -13.52
C ALA A 860 -2.67 -29.62 -15.00
#